data_AF-A0A959QMH8-F1
#
_entry.id   AF-A0A959QMH8-F1
#
_cell.length_a   1.000
_cell.length_b   1.000
_cell.length_c   1.000
_cell.angle_alpha   90.00
_cell.angle_beta   90.00
_cell.angle_gamma   90.00
#
_symmetry.space_group_name_H-M   'P 1'
#
loop_
_entity.id
_entity.type
_entity.pdbx_description
1 polymer ?
#
loop_
_entity_poly.entity_id
_entity_poly.type
_entity_poly.pdbx_seq_one_letter_code
_entity_poly.pdbx_strand_id
1 'polypeptide(L)'
;MNLFPPILSGICLLFWCALPGVTAQHVPDSRQTDPLYIQSASNLSPLFNALFDQSCGEIDNVQPIGNPLGRGLFQSDAFPFGNGAGLVFSSGEVEMIDDSIAGKIPISGYLNSPGDPDLAALTGYDVVDASGVEFDFTSYSDTIRLVYQFASEEYPDYNCTPWVDVIGIFLSGPGIQGTFSNNAVNLATQQVNGTDIPVGINSINDGNLGIIFNADSLHCQIPKGSLELSDRYVANPDETDHAMNGLTLKLEALHAVVPGETYHLKIIVADGVDDVFDSALFFHSESLCGQIKLAPIARAEVTRVASDTAFFRNDSQYGQTYTWDFGDGTISTDKEPKMHVYPGAGVYQGFLAVANHCCTDTAFFTVPILQPPFLDSFTVRPYTCETPGKIDLHVLSSSEYFCIWSNGTFTYDPYLDGLAPGSYTVEVTNNLGQTTLMGPFTIDSLADAFMGTIDTILYPTCSDPATGIIILVPPAPQDQYTYQWAHDPNLHTWAAEDLSAGTYPVTVTDADGCRRALEITLDDTGPVIDQLLTTPPICAGGKSGTLTLDVLGPTPPFTIDVLNQTTAKLKFPPYKLDAGQYRVFVQDAKGCKTTSDFLISDPPAMKIDFLIGLDLDGQPTILSPKISQGQPPYSFLWSDGSMAPTRSDLSPGIYQLTVTDGLGCSRAEEFKYGIPGGGVIGNGGLQIEPVPGGVIARFDAGINPMIHRYQVVDLLGRTIVDHSGQIHPSVPFFIPLPCSGIYVLKAVDRPGTEWTRLFSFP
;
A
#
# COMPACT_ATOMS: atom_id res chain seq x y z
N MET A 1 -48.26 8.54 2.62
CA MET A 1 -48.69 7.16 2.29
C MET A 1 -47.58 6.24 2.75
N ASN A 2 -47.55 5.90 4.04
CA ASN A 2 -48.05 4.65 4.63
C ASN A 2 -47.50 3.37 3.96
N LEU A 3 -46.47 2.78 4.56
CA LEU A 3 -46.48 1.42 5.15
C LEU A 3 -45.15 1.19 5.92
N PHE A 4 -45.27 0.85 7.22
CA PHE A 4 -44.25 0.41 8.20
C PHE A 4 -43.78 -1.06 7.91
N PRO A 5 -42.81 -1.71 8.63
CA PRO A 5 -42.19 -1.36 9.93
C PRO A 5 -40.64 -1.58 10.07
N PRO A 6 -40.06 -1.35 11.27
CA PRO A 6 -38.63 -1.17 11.52
C PRO A 6 -37.91 -2.41 12.11
N ILE A 7 -36.59 -2.32 12.10
CA ILE A 7 -35.60 -3.24 12.66
C ILE A 7 -35.65 -3.21 14.19
N LEU A 8 -35.81 -4.38 14.81
CA LEU A 8 -35.59 -4.62 16.24
C LEU A 8 -34.70 -5.86 16.42
N SER A 9 -33.57 -5.64 17.06
CA SER A 9 -32.66 -6.63 17.62
C SER A 9 -33.38 -7.52 18.64
N GLY A 10 -33.34 -8.83 18.45
CA GLY A 10 -33.88 -9.82 19.37
C GLY A 10 -33.11 -11.13 19.29
N ILE A 11 -32.36 -11.42 20.35
CA ILE A 11 -31.79 -12.73 20.68
C ILE A 11 -32.96 -13.70 20.94
N CYS A 12 -33.00 -14.85 20.25
CA CYS A 12 -33.84 -16.02 20.58
C CYS A 12 -32.89 -17.23 20.66
N LEU A 13 -32.52 -17.75 21.83
CA LEU A 13 -33.29 -18.62 22.74
C LEU A 13 -33.84 -19.87 22.04
N LEU A 14 -33.12 -20.97 22.29
CA LEU A 14 -33.50 -22.36 22.08
C LEU A 14 -34.85 -22.63 22.74
N PHE A 15 -35.81 -23.17 21.98
CA PHE A 15 -37.00 -23.82 22.52
C PHE A 15 -36.88 -25.33 22.33
N TRP A 16 -36.72 -26.02 23.46
CA TRP A 16 -37.04 -27.43 23.63
C TRP A 16 -38.54 -27.65 23.41
N CYS A 17 -38.89 -28.69 22.66
CA CYS A 17 -40.24 -29.23 22.63
C CYS A 17 -40.52 -29.95 23.96
N ALA A 18 -41.45 -29.42 24.75
CA ALA A 18 -42.10 -30.13 25.84
C ALA A 18 -43.35 -30.85 25.31
N LEU A 19 -43.42 -32.18 25.49
CA LEU A 19 -44.70 -32.89 25.57
C LEU A 19 -45.25 -32.74 27.01
N PRO A 20 -46.57 -32.64 27.20
CA PRO A 20 -47.15 -32.28 28.48
C PRO A 20 -47.35 -33.51 29.37
N GLY A 21 -46.78 -33.48 30.58
CA GLY A 21 -47.26 -34.34 31.67
C GLY A 21 -46.24 -35.21 32.40
N VAL A 22 -45.02 -34.75 32.66
CA VAL A 22 -44.25 -35.20 33.83
C VAL A 22 -43.45 -34.02 34.36
N THR A 23 -43.80 -33.52 35.54
CA THR A 23 -42.98 -32.56 36.27
C THR A 23 -41.69 -33.23 36.70
N ALA A 24 -40.56 -32.84 36.11
CA ALA A 24 -39.25 -33.13 36.67
C ALA A 24 -39.18 -32.51 38.08
N GLN A 25 -39.11 -33.35 39.10
CA GLN A 25 -38.86 -32.91 40.47
C GLN A 25 -37.44 -32.34 40.52
N HIS A 26 -37.34 -31.13 41.02
CA HIS A 26 -36.11 -30.36 41.20
C HIS A 26 -35.21 -31.08 42.23
N VAL A 27 -33.97 -31.45 41.88
CA VAL A 27 -32.93 -31.78 42.86
C VAL A 27 -31.90 -30.63 42.86
N PRO A 28 -31.55 -30.03 44.00
CA PRO A 28 -30.70 -28.84 44.05
C PRO A 28 -29.21 -29.19 43.89
N ASP A 29 -28.47 -28.36 43.16
CA ASP A 29 -27.00 -28.33 43.17
C ASP A 29 -26.51 -27.47 44.35
N SER A 30 -25.82 -28.09 45.32
CA SER A 30 -24.71 -27.42 46.03
C SER A 30 -23.86 -28.40 46.83
N ARG A 31 -22.56 -28.49 46.49
CA ARG A 31 -21.43 -29.01 47.29
C ARG A 31 -21.75 -29.38 48.76
N GLN A 32 -22.33 -30.55 48.94
CA GLN A 32 -22.12 -31.47 50.05
C GLN A 32 -21.82 -32.83 49.39
N THR A 33 -21.11 -33.71 50.08
CA THR A 33 -21.03 -35.12 49.63
C THR A 33 -22.43 -35.70 49.78
N ASP A 34 -23.24 -35.60 48.72
CA ASP A 34 -24.65 -35.97 48.77
C ASP A 34 -24.79 -37.51 48.85
N PRO A 35 -25.64 -38.03 49.76
CA PRO A 35 -25.85 -39.45 49.95
C PRO A 35 -26.60 -40.09 48.77
N LEU A 36 -26.54 -41.44 48.69
CA LEU A 36 -27.43 -42.23 47.82
C LEU A 36 -28.89 -41.88 48.14
N TYR A 37 -29.61 -41.36 47.14
CA TYR A 37 -31.05 -41.07 47.23
C TYR A 37 -31.84 -42.20 46.60
N ILE A 38 -32.83 -42.74 47.32
CA ILE A 38 -33.73 -43.78 46.82
C ILE A 38 -35.18 -43.36 47.01
N GLN A 39 -35.98 -43.52 45.94
CA GLN A 39 -37.41 -43.23 45.95
C GLN A 39 -38.20 -44.43 45.40
N SER A 40 -39.21 -44.91 46.12
CA SER A 40 -40.07 -45.99 45.64
C SER A 40 -40.88 -45.57 44.41
N ALA A 41 -41.03 -46.48 43.43
CA ALA A 41 -41.64 -46.18 42.15
C ALA A 41 -42.50 -47.35 41.64
N SER A 42 -43.82 -47.19 41.69
CA SER A 42 -44.75 -48.28 41.31
C SER A 42 -45.00 -48.41 39.79
N ASN A 43 -44.82 -47.33 39.01
CA ASN A 43 -44.99 -47.31 37.55
C ASN A 43 -43.65 -46.99 36.86
N LEU A 44 -43.15 -47.94 36.06
CA LEU A 44 -41.81 -47.85 35.47
C LEU A 44 -41.79 -47.36 34.02
N SER A 45 -42.85 -47.53 33.22
CA SER A 45 -42.77 -47.29 31.76
C SER A 45 -42.36 -45.86 31.35
N PRO A 46 -42.92 -44.79 31.93
CA PRO A 46 -42.48 -43.42 31.62
C PRO A 46 -41.06 -43.11 32.10
N LEU A 47 -40.61 -43.81 33.15
CA LEU A 47 -39.31 -43.60 33.78
C LEU A 47 -38.19 -44.22 32.96
N PHE A 48 -38.42 -45.39 32.35
CA PHE A 48 -37.48 -45.99 31.40
C PHE A 48 -37.16 -45.03 30.25
N ASN A 49 -38.19 -44.45 29.64
CA ASN A 49 -38.03 -43.49 28.54
C ASN A 49 -37.33 -42.18 28.94
N ALA A 50 -37.36 -41.83 30.23
CA ALA A 50 -36.70 -40.64 30.76
C ALA A 50 -35.26 -40.90 31.21
N LEU A 51 -34.95 -42.12 31.66
CA LEU A 51 -33.65 -42.48 32.21
C LEU A 51 -32.68 -43.00 31.14
N PHE A 52 -33.16 -43.75 30.14
CA PHE A 52 -32.30 -44.33 29.12
C PHE A 52 -32.18 -43.42 27.88
N ASP A 53 -31.00 -43.39 27.29
CA ASP A 53 -30.71 -42.56 26.11
C ASP A 53 -31.42 -43.12 24.86
N GLN A 54 -32.40 -42.37 24.36
CA GLN A 54 -33.18 -42.74 23.17
C GLN A 54 -32.36 -42.78 21.88
N SER A 55 -31.10 -42.30 21.89
CA SER A 55 -30.17 -42.49 20.77
C SER A 55 -29.62 -43.92 20.67
N CYS A 56 -29.81 -44.75 21.69
CA CYS A 56 -29.30 -46.12 21.76
C CYS A 56 -30.33 -47.18 21.36
N GLY A 57 -31.62 -46.82 21.35
CA GLY A 57 -32.71 -47.71 20.98
C GLY A 57 -34.07 -47.22 21.47
N GLU A 58 -35.10 -48.02 21.22
CA GLU A 58 -36.47 -47.80 21.68
C GLU A 58 -36.86 -48.87 22.71
N ILE A 59 -37.55 -48.46 23.79
CA ILE A 59 -38.01 -49.34 24.87
C ILE A 59 -39.54 -49.39 24.85
N ASP A 60 -40.08 -50.59 24.77
CA ASP A 60 -41.52 -50.85 24.73
C ASP A 60 -41.93 -51.97 25.70
N ASN A 61 -43.23 -52.13 25.90
CA ASN A 61 -43.82 -53.25 26.64
C ASN A 61 -43.30 -53.45 28.09
N VAL A 62 -42.85 -52.39 28.76
CA VAL A 62 -42.35 -52.44 30.15
C VAL A 62 -43.40 -53.02 31.11
N GLN A 63 -43.14 -54.20 31.67
CA GLN A 63 -43.94 -54.86 32.69
C GLN A 63 -43.14 -55.01 33.99
N PRO A 64 -43.63 -54.51 35.13
CA PRO A 64 -43.01 -54.76 36.43
C PRO A 64 -43.21 -56.22 36.88
N ILE A 65 -42.21 -56.77 37.58
CA ILE A 65 -42.25 -58.07 38.26
C ILE A 65 -42.28 -57.85 39.77
N GLY A 66 -43.05 -58.65 40.51
CA GLY A 66 -43.07 -58.60 41.97
C GLY A 66 -43.89 -57.48 42.61
N ASN A 67 -43.76 -57.36 43.92
CA ASN A 67 -44.42 -56.33 44.73
C ASN A 67 -43.92 -54.92 44.35
N PRO A 68 -44.82 -53.94 44.14
CA PRO A 68 -44.44 -52.55 43.89
C PRO A 68 -43.56 -51.89 44.96
N LEU A 69 -43.57 -52.41 46.19
CA LEU A 69 -42.73 -51.92 47.28
C LEU A 69 -41.26 -52.29 47.09
N GLY A 70 -40.95 -53.38 46.38
CA GLY A 70 -39.57 -53.81 46.11
C GLY A 70 -38.88 -53.08 44.95
N ARG A 71 -39.38 -51.91 44.51
CA ARG A 71 -38.80 -51.17 43.37
C ARG A 71 -38.74 -49.66 43.58
N GLY A 72 -37.70 -49.05 43.04
CA GLY A 72 -37.49 -47.62 43.12
C GLY A 72 -36.55 -47.05 42.08
N LEU A 73 -36.27 -45.76 42.22
CA LEU A 73 -35.22 -45.02 41.52
C LEU A 73 -34.08 -44.76 42.48
N PHE A 74 -32.86 -44.75 41.98
CA PHE A 74 -31.71 -44.26 42.73
C PHE A 74 -31.00 -43.12 41.99
N GLN A 75 -30.40 -42.22 42.75
CA GLN A 75 -29.42 -41.26 42.28
C GLN A 75 -28.27 -41.20 43.28
N SER A 76 -27.03 -41.21 42.79
CA SER A 76 -25.85 -41.10 43.64
C SER A 76 -24.73 -40.38 42.91
N ASP A 77 -23.92 -39.67 43.69
CA ASP A 77 -22.61 -39.13 43.29
C ASP A 77 -21.47 -39.70 44.17
N ALA A 78 -21.80 -40.66 45.03
CA ALA A 78 -20.90 -41.19 46.05
C ALA A 78 -20.32 -42.56 45.66
N PHE A 79 -19.05 -42.79 45.99
CA PHE A 79 -18.45 -44.12 45.89
C PHE A 79 -19.15 -45.08 46.89
N PRO A 80 -19.49 -46.34 46.50
CA PRO A 80 -19.12 -47.04 45.26
C PRO A 80 -20.11 -46.94 44.09
N PHE A 81 -21.21 -46.19 44.21
CA PHE A 81 -22.16 -45.96 43.11
C PHE A 81 -21.58 -45.05 42.01
N GLY A 82 -20.66 -44.15 42.37
CA GLY A 82 -20.16 -43.12 41.46
C GLY A 82 -21.23 -42.06 41.15
N ASN A 83 -21.04 -41.29 40.08
CA ASN A 83 -22.06 -40.40 39.53
C ASN A 83 -23.01 -41.20 38.63
N GLY A 84 -24.30 -41.16 38.91
CA GLY A 84 -25.32 -41.79 38.08
C GLY A 84 -26.70 -41.82 38.71
N ALA A 85 -27.67 -42.25 37.90
CA ALA A 85 -29.02 -42.56 38.32
C ALA A 85 -29.47 -43.87 37.69
N GLY A 86 -30.56 -44.44 38.18
CA GLY A 86 -31.07 -45.68 37.61
C GLY A 86 -32.26 -46.23 38.38
N LEU A 87 -32.48 -47.52 38.19
CA LEU A 87 -33.54 -48.29 38.84
C LEU A 87 -32.94 -49.14 39.95
N VAL A 88 -33.68 -49.32 41.04
CA VAL A 88 -33.36 -50.28 42.08
C VAL A 88 -34.49 -51.30 42.21
N PHE A 89 -34.13 -52.57 42.25
CA PHE A 89 -35.02 -53.69 42.55
C PHE A 89 -34.50 -54.36 43.82
N SER A 90 -35.40 -54.80 44.69
CA SER A 90 -35.08 -55.34 46.00
C SER A 90 -35.98 -56.51 46.35
N SER A 91 -35.44 -57.53 47.01
CA SER A 91 -36.22 -58.63 47.60
C SER A 91 -37.10 -58.17 48.77
N GLY A 92 -36.75 -57.07 49.44
CA GLY A 92 -37.59 -56.46 50.48
C GLY A 92 -38.10 -55.07 50.11
N GLU A 93 -38.80 -54.38 51.01
CA GLU A 93 -39.37 -53.04 50.76
C GLU A 93 -38.28 -51.97 50.53
N VAL A 94 -38.36 -51.28 49.39
CA VAL A 94 -37.54 -50.11 49.09
C VAL A 94 -38.11 -48.89 49.82
N GLU A 95 -37.55 -48.59 50.99
CA GLU A 95 -37.91 -47.40 51.77
C GLU A 95 -37.21 -46.13 51.24
N MET A 96 -37.85 -44.96 51.42
CA MET A 96 -37.24 -43.68 51.02
C MET A 96 -36.06 -43.33 51.93
N ILE A 97 -34.93 -42.98 51.31
CA ILE A 97 -33.74 -42.48 52.02
C ILE A 97 -33.59 -41.00 51.69
N ASP A 98 -33.84 -40.14 52.69
CA ASP A 98 -33.56 -38.71 52.67
C ASP A 98 -32.58 -38.41 53.82
N ASP A 99 -31.34 -38.08 53.46
CA ASP A 99 -30.27 -37.50 54.27
C ASP A 99 -30.06 -38.03 55.72
N SER A 100 -28.99 -38.84 55.91
CA SER A 100 -27.99 -38.67 56.99
C SER A 100 -27.13 -39.91 57.31
N ILE A 101 -27.25 -41.02 56.59
CA ILE A 101 -26.44 -42.21 56.90
C ILE A 101 -25.71 -42.73 55.66
N ALA A 102 -24.40 -42.52 55.65
CA ALA A 102 -23.50 -43.03 54.64
C ALA A 102 -23.63 -44.56 54.56
N GLY A 103 -24.13 -45.07 53.44
CA GLY A 103 -24.08 -46.50 53.11
C GLY A 103 -25.24 -47.37 53.56
N LYS A 104 -26.35 -46.81 54.08
CA LYS A 104 -27.50 -47.60 54.53
C LYS A 104 -28.58 -47.64 53.48
N ILE A 105 -28.94 -48.84 53.03
CA ILE A 105 -30.16 -49.08 52.26
C ILE A 105 -31.09 -49.83 53.22
N PRO A 106 -32.05 -49.16 53.88
CA PRO A 106 -33.03 -49.83 54.72
C PRO A 106 -33.96 -50.61 53.79
N ILE A 107 -33.90 -51.93 53.91
CA ILE A 107 -34.83 -52.83 53.27
C ILE A 107 -35.50 -53.57 54.42
N SER A 108 -36.82 -53.46 54.51
CA SER A 108 -37.56 -54.04 55.63
C SER A 108 -38.77 -54.84 55.15
N GLY A 109 -38.98 -56.00 55.76
CA GLY A 109 -40.24 -56.72 55.69
C GLY A 109 -40.44 -57.60 54.45
N TYR A 110 -41.22 -58.66 54.68
CA TYR A 110 -41.61 -59.67 53.71
C TYR A 110 -42.51 -59.08 52.60
N LEU A 111 -42.04 -59.10 51.35
CA LEU A 111 -42.86 -58.66 50.21
C LEU A 111 -43.97 -59.65 49.88
N ASN A 112 -43.84 -60.92 50.33
CA ASN A 112 -44.73 -62.04 50.05
C ASN A 112 -45.05 -62.20 48.56
N SER A 113 -44.07 -61.90 47.70
CA SER A 113 -44.20 -62.11 46.25
C SER A 113 -43.81 -63.54 45.88
N PRO A 114 -44.45 -64.13 44.87
CA PRO A 114 -43.95 -65.37 44.29
C PRO A 114 -42.50 -65.19 43.82
N GLY A 115 -41.70 -66.24 43.94
CA GLY A 115 -40.41 -66.32 43.26
C GLY A 115 -40.51 -66.30 41.75
N ASP A 116 -39.34 -66.39 41.11
CA ASP A 116 -39.22 -66.43 39.66
C ASP A 116 -38.72 -67.80 39.17
N PRO A 117 -39.35 -68.41 38.15
CA PRO A 117 -38.96 -69.72 37.66
C PRO A 117 -37.58 -69.75 37.00
N ASP A 118 -37.12 -68.65 36.38
CA ASP A 118 -35.78 -68.60 35.78
C ASP A 118 -34.70 -68.48 36.87
N LEU A 119 -34.98 -67.73 37.94
CA LEU A 119 -34.12 -67.69 39.12
C LEU A 119 -34.11 -69.04 39.87
N ALA A 120 -35.26 -69.69 40.05
CA ALA A 120 -35.32 -71.01 40.68
C ALA A 120 -34.58 -72.08 39.84
N ALA A 121 -34.65 -71.98 38.50
CA ALA A 121 -33.86 -72.83 37.61
C ALA A 121 -32.36 -72.52 37.67
N LEU A 122 -31.99 -71.26 37.90
CA LEU A 122 -30.61 -70.80 38.06
C LEU A 122 -29.98 -71.34 39.35
N THR A 123 -30.74 -71.36 40.45
CA THR A 123 -30.27 -71.75 41.78
C THR A 123 -30.41 -73.23 42.09
N GLY A 124 -31.45 -73.87 41.53
CA GLY A 124 -31.83 -75.25 41.84
C GLY A 124 -32.73 -75.39 43.08
N TYR A 125 -33.20 -74.28 43.67
CA TYR A 125 -34.17 -74.23 44.76
C TYR A 125 -35.22 -73.14 44.52
N ASP A 126 -36.34 -73.22 45.23
CA ASP A 126 -37.39 -72.20 45.14
C ASP A 126 -36.91 -70.90 45.81
N VAL A 127 -36.98 -69.79 45.07
CA VAL A 127 -36.75 -68.42 45.59
C VAL A 127 -38.08 -67.77 45.94
N VAL A 128 -38.07 -66.72 46.75
CA VAL A 128 -39.28 -65.92 47.05
C VAL A 128 -39.01 -64.43 46.89
N ASP A 129 -40.06 -63.63 47.03
CA ASP A 129 -39.96 -62.17 47.06
C ASP A 129 -39.27 -61.55 45.83
N ALA A 130 -39.50 -62.16 44.67
CA ALA A 130 -38.91 -61.69 43.42
C ALA A 130 -39.42 -60.29 43.05
N SER A 131 -38.50 -59.38 42.71
CA SER A 131 -38.76 -58.02 42.26
C SER A 131 -37.92 -57.68 41.03
N GLY A 132 -38.53 -57.01 40.06
CA GLY A 132 -37.85 -56.74 38.80
C GLY A 132 -38.71 -56.08 37.74
N VAL A 133 -38.29 -56.23 36.50
CA VAL A 133 -38.93 -55.69 35.31
C VAL A 133 -38.59 -56.52 34.08
N GLU A 134 -39.51 -56.60 33.13
CA GLU A 134 -39.27 -57.09 31.78
C GLU A 134 -39.74 -56.07 30.75
N PHE A 135 -39.04 -55.96 29.62
CA PHE A 135 -39.37 -55.02 28.55
C PHE A 135 -38.76 -55.45 27.22
N ASP A 136 -39.29 -54.89 26.14
CA ASP A 136 -38.73 -55.05 24.80
C ASP A 136 -37.82 -53.85 24.47
N PHE A 137 -36.68 -54.12 23.84
CA PHE A 137 -35.67 -53.14 23.46
C PHE A 137 -35.24 -53.34 21.99
N THR A 138 -35.45 -52.32 21.16
CA THR A 138 -34.95 -52.28 19.79
C THR A 138 -33.61 -51.56 19.75
N SER A 139 -32.51 -52.27 19.46
CA SER A 139 -31.16 -51.71 19.59
C SER A 139 -30.72 -50.93 18.34
N TYR A 140 -30.07 -49.78 18.50
CA TYR A 140 -29.35 -49.07 17.42
C TYR A 140 -27.84 -49.36 17.39
N SER A 141 -27.41 -50.27 18.26
CA SER A 141 -26.03 -50.72 18.43
C SER A 141 -25.90 -52.19 18.02
N ASP A 142 -24.68 -52.64 17.73
CA ASP A 142 -24.38 -54.08 17.53
C ASP A 142 -24.04 -54.81 18.83
N THR A 143 -24.07 -54.09 19.94
CA THR A 143 -23.80 -54.59 21.28
C THR A 143 -24.76 -53.93 22.26
N ILE A 144 -25.41 -54.72 23.10
CA ILE A 144 -26.12 -54.20 24.28
C ILE A 144 -25.14 -54.19 25.45
N ARG A 145 -25.02 -53.04 26.13
CA ARG A 145 -24.22 -52.87 27.34
C ARG A 145 -25.13 -52.63 28.52
N LEU A 146 -25.01 -53.40 29.58
CA LEU A 146 -25.79 -53.27 30.80
C LEU A 146 -24.84 -52.91 31.93
N VAL A 147 -25.19 -51.97 32.79
CA VAL A 147 -24.33 -51.56 33.92
C VAL A 147 -25.14 -51.71 35.19
N TYR A 148 -24.66 -52.53 36.12
CA TYR A 148 -25.41 -52.91 37.31
C TYR A 148 -24.53 -53.07 38.55
N GLN A 149 -25.14 -53.02 39.73
CA GLN A 149 -24.50 -53.28 41.02
C GLN A 149 -25.42 -54.12 41.90
N PHE A 150 -24.83 -55.03 42.67
CA PHE A 150 -25.54 -55.91 43.59
C PHE A 150 -25.15 -55.60 45.04
N ALA A 151 -26.16 -55.41 45.88
CA ALA A 151 -26.06 -55.22 47.32
C ALA A 151 -26.76 -56.36 48.04
N SER A 152 -26.23 -56.79 49.19
CA SER A 152 -26.85 -57.84 50.00
C SER A 152 -26.54 -57.64 51.49
N GLU A 153 -27.52 -57.91 52.35
CA GLU A 153 -27.36 -57.95 53.80
C GLU A 153 -26.58 -59.20 54.27
N GLU A 154 -26.62 -60.27 53.49
CA GLU A 154 -25.94 -61.53 53.77
C GLU A 154 -24.40 -61.42 53.72
N TYR A 155 -23.87 -60.30 53.22
CA TYR A 155 -22.44 -60.06 53.11
C TYR A 155 -21.85 -59.37 54.35
N PRO A 156 -20.68 -59.77 54.87
CA PRO A 156 -19.87 -60.93 54.52
C PRO A 156 -20.20 -62.19 55.32
N ASP A 157 -21.18 -62.11 56.22
CA ASP A 157 -21.36 -63.05 57.34
C ASP A 157 -21.99 -64.39 56.94
N TYR A 158 -22.79 -64.41 55.87
CA TYR A 158 -23.52 -65.59 55.39
C TYR A 158 -23.06 -66.05 54.00
N ASN A 159 -21.83 -65.67 53.63
CA ASN A 159 -21.18 -66.21 52.44
C ASN A 159 -21.03 -67.75 52.56
N CYS A 160 -21.25 -68.46 51.44
CA CYS A 160 -21.27 -69.92 51.36
C CYS A 160 -22.41 -70.61 52.13
N THR A 161 -23.55 -69.94 52.30
CA THR A 161 -24.79 -70.54 52.82
C THR A 161 -25.77 -70.80 51.65
N PRO A 162 -26.83 -71.62 51.84
CA PRO A 162 -27.85 -71.85 50.81
C PRO A 162 -28.91 -70.74 50.79
N TRP A 163 -28.80 -69.77 51.68
CA TRP A 163 -29.80 -68.74 51.93
C TRP A 163 -29.68 -67.55 50.98
N VAL A 164 -28.84 -67.71 49.96
CA VAL A 164 -28.32 -66.61 49.19
C VAL A 164 -29.30 -66.04 48.20
N ASP A 165 -29.32 -64.71 48.19
CA ASP A 165 -30.08 -63.92 47.24
C ASP A 165 -29.45 -63.89 45.85
N VAL A 166 -30.31 -63.85 44.84
CA VAL A 166 -29.89 -64.08 43.45
C VAL A 166 -30.46 -63.05 42.51
N ILE A 167 -29.60 -62.61 41.58
CA ILE A 167 -29.97 -61.73 40.48
C ILE A 167 -29.95 -62.46 39.13
N GLY A 168 -30.82 -62.02 38.24
CA GLY A 168 -30.92 -62.50 36.87
C GLY A 168 -31.11 -61.34 35.90
N ILE A 169 -30.37 -61.39 34.79
CA ILE A 169 -30.53 -60.47 33.66
C ILE A 169 -30.70 -61.35 32.42
N PHE A 170 -31.93 -61.68 32.07
CA PHE A 170 -32.24 -62.62 31.00
C PHE A 170 -32.51 -61.88 29.70
N LEU A 171 -31.70 -62.15 28.67
CA LEU A 171 -31.86 -61.59 27.33
C LEU A 171 -32.33 -62.67 26.36
N SER A 172 -33.40 -62.41 25.62
CA SER A 172 -33.90 -63.26 24.53
C SER A 172 -34.19 -62.41 23.28
N GLY A 173 -34.24 -63.06 22.11
CA GLY A 173 -34.50 -62.37 20.84
C GLY A 173 -33.76 -62.99 19.66
N PRO A 174 -33.70 -62.28 18.52
CA PRO A 174 -33.10 -62.77 17.29
C PRO A 174 -31.65 -63.25 17.49
N GLY A 175 -31.40 -64.51 17.12
CA GLY A 175 -30.08 -65.14 17.19
C GLY A 175 -29.65 -65.64 18.58
N ILE A 176 -30.46 -65.45 19.62
CA ILE A 176 -30.16 -65.92 20.98
C ILE A 176 -30.80 -67.30 21.22
N GLN A 177 -30.04 -68.21 21.83
CA GLN A 177 -30.48 -69.56 22.19
C GLN A 177 -29.92 -69.91 23.58
N GLY A 178 -30.71 -69.67 24.63
CA GLY A 178 -30.36 -70.01 26.00
C GLY A 178 -31.33 -71.00 26.65
N THR A 179 -31.06 -71.36 27.90
CA THR A 179 -31.74 -72.43 28.65
C THR A 179 -32.89 -71.95 29.53
N PHE A 180 -33.06 -70.63 29.67
CA PHE A 180 -34.12 -70.03 30.48
C PHE A 180 -35.39 -69.78 29.66
N SER A 181 -36.44 -69.30 30.30
CA SER A 181 -37.70 -68.96 29.66
C SER A 181 -37.47 -68.07 28.43
N ASN A 182 -38.30 -68.25 27.40
CA ASN A 182 -38.18 -67.56 26.10
C ASN A 182 -36.84 -67.80 25.37
N ASN A 183 -36.15 -68.91 25.65
CA ASN A 183 -34.80 -69.21 25.16
C ASN A 183 -33.79 -68.13 25.54
N ALA A 184 -33.96 -67.50 26.70
CA ALA A 184 -33.08 -66.44 27.16
C ALA A 184 -31.74 -66.97 27.67
N VAL A 185 -30.69 -66.15 27.53
CA VAL A 185 -29.40 -66.32 28.21
C VAL A 185 -29.33 -65.39 29.41
N ASN A 186 -28.70 -65.82 30.51
CA ASN A 186 -28.44 -64.93 31.64
C ASN A 186 -27.15 -64.13 31.37
N LEU A 187 -27.24 -62.81 31.38
CA LEU A 187 -26.14 -61.86 31.23
C LEU A 187 -25.57 -61.41 32.59
N ALA A 188 -26.27 -61.69 33.69
CA ALA A 188 -25.74 -61.51 35.04
C ALA A 188 -24.77 -62.66 35.36
N THR A 189 -23.71 -62.79 34.57
CA THR A 189 -22.62 -63.75 34.76
C THR A 189 -21.30 -63.02 34.98
N GLN A 190 -20.29 -63.72 35.51
CA GLN A 190 -18.98 -63.11 35.76
C GLN A 190 -18.30 -62.64 34.47
N GLN A 191 -18.40 -61.33 34.21
CA GLN A 191 -18.17 -60.81 32.87
C GLN A 191 -16.73 -60.45 32.50
N VAL A 192 -15.75 -60.96 33.23
CA VAL A 192 -14.33 -60.69 32.93
C VAL A 192 -13.60 -61.91 32.33
N ASN A 193 -14.17 -63.13 32.44
CA ASN A 193 -13.50 -64.36 31.96
C ASN A 193 -14.36 -65.29 31.08
N GLY A 194 -15.55 -64.87 30.63
CA GLY A 194 -16.36 -65.66 29.69
C GLY A 194 -16.89 -66.96 30.28
N THR A 195 -17.28 -66.95 31.56
CA THR A 195 -17.94 -68.07 32.23
C THR A 195 -19.45 -67.85 32.31
N ASP A 196 -20.23 -68.93 32.24
CA ASP A 196 -21.68 -68.91 32.43
C ASP A 196 -22.07 -68.94 33.93
N ILE A 197 -21.19 -68.45 34.81
CA ILE A 197 -21.40 -68.52 36.27
C ILE A 197 -22.27 -67.34 36.70
N PRO A 198 -23.45 -67.57 37.29
CA PRO A 198 -24.37 -66.52 37.70
C PRO A 198 -23.77 -65.62 38.78
N VAL A 199 -24.16 -64.35 38.79
CA VAL A 199 -23.75 -63.35 39.79
C VAL A 199 -24.67 -63.46 41.01
N GLY A 200 -24.11 -63.85 42.16
CA GLY A 200 -24.74 -63.90 43.47
C GLY A 200 -23.66 -63.86 44.56
N ILE A 201 -24.01 -63.67 45.84
CA ILE A 201 -23.01 -63.40 46.88
C ILE A 201 -21.92 -64.49 46.96
N ASN A 202 -22.32 -65.74 46.77
CA ASN A 202 -21.46 -66.93 46.77
C ASN A 202 -20.49 -66.93 45.60
N SER A 203 -20.97 -66.63 44.39
CA SER A 203 -20.13 -66.71 43.20
C SER A 203 -19.11 -65.59 43.15
N ILE A 204 -19.42 -64.43 43.71
CA ILE A 204 -18.58 -63.25 43.57
C ILE A 204 -17.41 -63.24 44.59
N ASN A 205 -17.55 -63.93 45.73
CA ASN A 205 -16.53 -63.98 46.77
C ASN A 205 -15.62 -65.23 46.77
N ASP A 206 -16.04 -66.38 46.23
CA ASP A 206 -15.33 -67.66 46.50
C ASP A 206 -14.43 -68.17 45.37
N GLY A 207 -14.69 -67.89 44.08
CA GLY A 207 -13.69 -68.16 43.03
C GLY A 207 -13.32 -69.59 42.76
N ASN A 208 -13.94 -70.51 43.48
CA ASN A 208 -14.07 -71.87 43.05
C ASN A 208 -15.15 -71.92 41.97
N LEU A 209 -14.68 -72.09 40.74
CA LEU A 209 -15.50 -72.28 39.55
C LEU A 209 -16.19 -73.64 39.64
N GLY A 210 -17.39 -73.67 40.21
CA GLY A 210 -18.21 -74.87 40.31
C GLY A 210 -19.43 -74.64 41.19
N ILE A 211 -20.51 -74.11 40.59
CA ILE A 211 -21.79 -73.88 41.26
C ILE A 211 -22.21 -75.16 41.97
N ILE A 212 -22.42 -75.07 43.29
CA ILE A 212 -23.58 -75.69 43.89
C ILE A 212 -24.05 -74.74 45.01
N PHE A 213 -25.22 -74.12 44.86
CA PHE A 213 -25.92 -73.49 45.97
C PHE A 213 -26.46 -74.52 47.01
N ASN A 214 -25.81 -75.69 47.11
CA ASN A 214 -26.15 -76.73 48.07
C ASN A 214 -25.31 -76.55 49.33
N ALA A 215 -26.02 -76.28 50.42
CA ALA A 215 -25.51 -76.33 51.78
C ALA A 215 -25.19 -77.77 52.20
N ASP A 216 -23.99 -78.23 51.88
CA ASP A 216 -23.43 -79.40 52.55
C ASP A 216 -21.90 -79.50 52.40
N SER A 217 -21.15 -78.42 52.64
CA SER A 217 -19.78 -78.61 53.13
C SER A 217 -19.20 -77.42 53.91
N LEU A 218 -18.75 -77.75 55.11
CA LEU A 218 -18.07 -76.95 56.13
C LEU A 218 -16.67 -76.44 55.70
N HIS A 219 -16.43 -76.11 54.42
CA HIS A 219 -15.08 -75.78 53.89
C HIS A 219 -15.05 -74.74 52.75
N CYS A 220 -15.70 -73.57 52.88
CA CYS A 220 -15.16 -72.36 52.23
C CYS A 220 -13.97 -71.86 53.07
N GLN A 221 -12.77 -72.41 52.84
CA GLN A 221 -11.55 -71.81 53.38
C GLN A 221 -11.01 -70.78 52.38
N ILE A 222 -11.31 -69.50 52.61
CA ILE A 222 -10.89 -68.40 51.75
C ILE A 222 -9.43 -68.02 52.08
N PRO A 223 -8.48 -68.12 51.14
CA PRO A 223 -7.25 -67.36 51.22
C PRO A 223 -7.57 -65.89 50.88
N LYS A 224 -7.27 -64.97 51.80
CA LYS A 224 -7.37 -63.53 51.56
C LYS A 224 -6.63 -63.18 50.25
N GLY A 225 -7.35 -62.73 49.22
CA GLY A 225 -6.78 -62.31 47.93
C GLY A 225 -6.98 -63.26 46.74
N SER A 226 -7.87 -64.25 46.82
CA SER A 226 -8.36 -64.92 45.60
C SER A 226 -9.59 -64.17 45.05
N LEU A 227 -9.39 -63.42 43.93
CA LEU A 227 -10.25 -63.26 42.73
C LEU A 227 -10.41 -61.82 42.22
N GLU A 228 -10.55 -61.70 40.90
CA GLU A 228 -10.77 -60.45 40.15
C GLU A 228 -12.01 -59.63 40.56
N LEU A 229 -12.97 -60.23 41.29
CA LEU A 229 -14.17 -59.54 41.76
C LEU A 229 -14.17 -59.23 43.27
N SER A 230 -13.34 -59.86 44.13
CA SER A 230 -13.29 -59.48 45.55
C SER A 230 -12.76 -58.05 45.75
N ASP A 231 -11.90 -57.59 44.83
CA ASP A 231 -11.43 -56.19 44.74
C ASP A 231 -12.53 -55.23 44.23
N ARG A 232 -13.65 -55.78 43.76
CA ARG A 232 -14.84 -55.04 43.31
C ARG A 232 -15.92 -55.00 44.40
N TYR A 233 -15.59 -55.19 45.68
CA TYR A 233 -16.54 -55.07 46.80
C TYR A 233 -16.16 -53.99 47.78
N VAL A 234 -17.19 -53.41 48.40
CA VAL A 234 -17.05 -52.52 49.55
C VAL A 234 -17.83 -53.12 50.71
N ALA A 235 -17.11 -53.48 51.78
CA ALA A 235 -17.68 -53.99 53.02
C ALA A 235 -18.05 -52.84 53.95
N ASN A 236 -19.18 -52.95 54.66
CA ASN A 236 -19.60 -52.02 55.71
C ASN A 236 -19.83 -52.77 57.04
N PRO A 237 -18.77 -53.08 57.81
CA PRO A 237 -18.84 -54.02 58.94
C PRO A 237 -19.38 -53.43 60.26
N ASP A 238 -19.79 -52.15 60.30
CA ASP A 238 -20.11 -51.42 61.53
C ASP A 238 -21.63 -51.36 61.87
N GLU A 239 -22.48 -52.18 61.25
CA GLU A 239 -23.94 -52.04 61.34
C GLU A 239 -24.67 -53.21 62.06
N THR A 240 -25.72 -52.88 62.81
CA THR A 240 -26.50 -53.82 63.65
C THR A 240 -28.02 -53.67 63.48
N ASP A 241 -28.51 -53.35 62.29
CA ASP A 241 -29.97 -53.23 62.03
C ASP A 241 -30.24 -53.27 60.51
N HIS A 242 -30.65 -54.42 59.97
CA HIS A 242 -31.35 -54.62 58.67
C HIS A 242 -30.92 -53.73 57.48
N ALA A 243 -29.62 -53.59 57.27
CA ALA A 243 -29.04 -52.75 56.23
C ALA A 243 -28.02 -53.54 55.40
N MET A 244 -27.96 -53.26 54.10
CA MET A 244 -27.02 -53.93 53.17
C MET A 244 -25.56 -53.77 53.63
N ASN A 245 -24.96 -54.86 54.07
CA ASN A 245 -23.62 -54.89 54.68
C ASN A 245 -22.50 -55.07 53.62
N GLY A 246 -22.87 -55.35 52.36
CA GLY A 246 -21.95 -55.41 51.21
C GLY A 246 -22.54 -54.93 49.90
N LEU A 247 -21.69 -54.33 49.06
CA LEU A 247 -22.05 -53.83 47.73
C LEU A 247 -20.91 -54.00 46.73
N THR A 248 -21.23 -54.39 45.49
CA THR A 248 -20.28 -54.44 44.36
C THR A 248 -19.96 -53.03 43.83
N LEU A 249 -18.77 -52.81 43.29
CA LEU A 249 -18.50 -51.78 42.27
C LEU A 249 -19.37 -52.03 41.02
N LYS A 250 -19.54 -51.02 40.16
CA LYS A 250 -20.24 -51.18 38.87
C LYS A 250 -19.71 -52.39 38.10
N LEU A 251 -20.59 -53.34 37.84
CA LEU A 251 -20.41 -54.47 36.94
C LEU A 251 -20.97 -54.11 35.57
N GLU A 252 -20.35 -54.61 34.52
CA GLU A 252 -20.83 -54.43 33.15
C GLU A 252 -21.22 -55.76 32.56
N ALA A 253 -22.38 -55.79 31.89
CA ALA A 253 -22.86 -56.84 31.02
C ALA A 253 -22.74 -56.43 29.52
N LEU A 254 -22.30 -57.29 28.60
CA LEU A 254 -22.09 -57.04 27.17
C LEU A 254 -22.57 -58.25 26.38
N HIS A 255 -23.46 -58.03 25.43
CA HIS A 255 -23.91 -59.08 24.51
C HIS A 255 -24.05 -58.54 23.09
N ALA A 256 -23.65 -59.34 22.10
CA ALA A 256 -23.84 -58.97 20.70
C ALA A 256 -25.33 -58.99 20.33
N VAL A 257 -25.78 -57.95 19.64
CA VAL A 257 -27.15 -57.82 19.13
C VAL A 257 -27.09 -57.30 17.69
N VAL A 258 -28.20 -57.41 16.96
CA VAL A 258 -28.28 -56.89 15.59
C VAL A 258 -28.95 -55.50 15.63
N PRO A 259 -28.31 -54.45 15.08
CA PRO A 259 -28.94 -53.14 15.00
C PRO A 259 -30.27 -53.19 14.23
N GLY A 260 -31.32 -52.59 14.80
CA GLY A 260 -32.68 -52.53 14.28
C GLY A 260 -33.58 -53.71 14.66
N GLU A 261 -33.03 -54.77 15.30
CA GLU A 261 -33.82 -55.90 15.80
C GLU A 261 -34.29 -55.64 17.23
N THR A 262 -35.43 -56.23 17.59
CA THR A 262 -36.05 -56.13 18.91
C THR A 262 -35.71 -57.35 19.77
N TYR A 263 -35.25 -57.10 21.00
CA TYR A 263 -34.90 -58.09 22.01
C TYR A 263 -35.80 -57.92 23.23
N HIS A 264 -35.97 -58.99 24.00
CA HIS A 264 -36.71 -58.97 25.25
C HIS A 264 -35.73 -59.14 26.42
N LEU A 265 -35.74 -58.19 27.36
CA LEU A 265 -34.86 -58.16 28.53
C LEU A 265 -35.68 -58.24 29.82
N LYS A 266 -35.32 -59.19 30.69
CA LYS A 266 -35.89 -59.36 32.03
C LYS A 266 -34.80 -59.21 33.09
N ILE A 267 -34.95 -58.23 33.97
CA ILE A 267 -34.02 -57.91 35.07
C ILE A 267 -34.73 -58.18 36.37
N ILE A 268 -34.15 -58.99 37.25
CA ILE A 268 -34.85 -59.48 38.44
C ILE A 268 -33.88 -59.82 39.58
N VAL A 269 -34.33 -59.61 40.82
CA VAL A 269 -33.71 -60.06 42.07
C VAL A 269 -34.75 -60.81 42.89
N ALA A 270 -34.34 -61.79 43.69
CA ALA A 270 -35.22 -62.53 44.60
C ALA A 270 -34.46 -62.98 45.85
N ASP A 271 -35.21 -63.11 46.94
CA ASP A 271 -34.74 -63.67 48.21
C ASP A 271 -34.46 -65.17 48.06
N GLY A 272 -33.39 -65.61 48.71
CA GLY A 272 -33.14 -67.02 48.99
C GLY A 272 -34.21 -67.68 49.87
N VAL A 273 -33.82 -68.75 50.57
CA VAL A 273 -34.77 -69.61 51.33
C VAL A 273 -34.93 -69.15 52.79
N ASP A 274 -34.35 -68.03 53.19
CA ASP A 274 -34.40 -67.58 54.59
C ASP A 274 -35.47 -66.55 54.90
N ASP A 275 -36.04 -65.89 53.89
CA ASP A 275 -37.10 -64.89 53.98
C ASP A 275 -36.74 -63.71 54.92
N VAL A 276 -35.48 -63.53 55.33
CA VAL A 276 -35.10 -62.61 56.41
C VAL A 276 -34.05 -61.62 55.97
N PHE A 277 -33.11 -62.03 55.13
CA PHE A 277 -32.04 -61.17 54.65
C PHE A 277 -32.30 -60.75 53.21
N ASP A 278 -32.31 -59.45 52.99
CA ASP A 278 -32.66 -58.89 51.68
C ASP A 278 -31.43 -58.54 50.82
N SER A 279 -31.69 -58.33 49.54
CA SER A 279 -30.73 -57.83 48.56
C SER A 279 -31.35 -56.82 47.61
N ALA A 280 -30.47 -56.02 47.00
CA ALA A 280 -30.86 -55.04 46.01
C ALA A 280 -29.99 -55.08 44.76
N LEU A 281 -30.63 -54.98 43.60
CA LEU A 281 -30.03 -54.81 42.30
C LEU A 281 -30.23 -53.37 41.81
N PHE A 282 -29.12 -52.67 41.59
CA PHE A 282 -29.09 -51.32 41.03
C PHE A 282 -28.74 -51.39 39.55
N PHE A 283 -29.65 -50.95 38.69
CA PHE A 283 -29.50 -50.93 37.24
C PHE A 283 -29.33 -49.50 36.72
N HIS A 284 -28.17 -49.17 36.17
CA HIS A 284 -27.77 -47.79 35.85
C HIS A 284 -28.35 -47.31 34.51
N SER A 285 -28.66 -46.02 34.44
CA SER A 285 -29.22 -45.34 33.25
C SER A 285 -28.30 -45.34 32.02
N GLU A 286 -26.99 -45.50 32.21
CA GLU A 286 -25.98 -45.62 31.15
C GLU A 286 -25.96 -47.00 30.46
N SER A 287 -26.89 -47.88 30.86
CA SER A 287 -27.15 -49.16 30.20
C SER A 287 -27.86 -48.97 28.84
N LEU A 288 -27.97 -50.06 28.09
CA LEU A 288 -28.57 -50.18 26.75
C LEU A 288 -27.77 -49.53 25.59
N CYS A 289 -26.77 -48.71 25.90
CA CYS A 289 -25.93 -48.03 24.91
C CYS A 289 -24.61 -48.76 24.62
N GLY A 290 -24.48 -49.37 23.43
CA GLY A 290 -23.20 -49.79 22.84
C GLY A 290 -22.71 -48.85 21.73
N GLN A 291 -21.85 -49.32 20.80
CA GLN A 291 -21.41 -48.49 19.67
C GLN A 291 -22.52 -48.34 18.61
N ILE A 292 -23.05 -47.12 18.46
CA ILE A 292 -24.16 -46.78 17.55
C ILE A 292 -23.77 -46.99 16.07
N LYS A 293 -24.60 -47.71 15.30
CA LYS A 293 -24.41 -47.97 13.86
C LYS A 293 -25.67 -47.62 13.03
N LEU A 294 -26.06 -46.34 12.99
CA LEU A 294 -27.07 -45.86 12.02
C LEU A 294 -26.48 -45.66 10.62
N ALA A 295 -27.27 -45.83 9.56
CA ALA A 295 -26.85 -45.50 8.20
C ALA A 295 -26.69 -43.97 8.00
N PRO A 296 -25.65 -43.49 7.31
CA PRO A 296 -25.49 -42.07 7.01
C PRO A 296 -26.54 -41.60 6.00
N ILE A 297 -26.89 -40.31 6.04
CA ILE A 297 -27.79 -39.66 5.08
C ILE A 297 -27.01 -38.52 4.41
N ALA A 298 -26.70 -38.67 3.13
CA ALA A 298 -25.99 -37.66 2.35
C ALA A 298 -26.95 -36.56 1.87
N ARG A 299 -26.58 -35.30 2.11
CA ARG A 299 -27.28 -34.12 1.58
C ARG A 299 -26.26 -33.03 1.24
N ALA A 300 -26.23 -32.64 -0.03
CA ALA A 300 -25.39 -31.57 -0.56
C ALA A 300 -26.25 -30.52 -1.27
N GLU A 301 -25.94 -29.24 -1.06
CA GLU A 301 -26.59 -28.13 -1.74
C GLU A 301 -25.55 -27.24 -2.45
N VAL A 302 -25.85 -26.86 -3.69
CA VAL A 302 -25.11 -25.82 -4.44
C VAL A 302 -25.80 -24.49 -4.17
N THR A 303 -25.23 -23.68 -3.28
CA THR A 303 -25.86 -22.45 -2.78
C THR A 303 -25.74 -21.28 -3.76
N ARG A 304 -24.64 -21.21 -4.50
CA ARG A 304 -24.37 -20.16 -5.50
C ARG A 304 -23.36 -20.65 -6.52
N VAL A 305 -23.50 -20.18 -7.76
CA VAL A 305 -22.48 -20.29 -8.81
C VAL A 305 -22.10 -18.88 -9.26
N ALA A 306 -20.81 -18.60 -9.39
CA ALA A 306 -20.27 -17.31 -9.81
C ALA A 306 -19.11 -17.55 -10.78
N SER A 307 -19.22 -17.06 -12.02
CA SER A 307 -18.22 -17.23 -13.08
C SER A 307 -17.66 -18.66 -13.22
N ASP A 308 -16.54 -18.96 -12.55
CA ASP A 308 -15.83 -20.25 -12.53
C ASP A 308 -15.94 -21.01 -11.19
N THR A 309 -16.63 -20.44 -10.20
CA THR A 309 -16.63 -20.91 -8.81
C THR A 309 -18.04 -21.29 -8.36
N ALA A 310 -18.19 -22.44 -7.70
CA ALA A 310 -19.42 -22.84 -7.04
C ALA A 310 -19.24 -22.94 -5.52
N PHE A 311 -20.31 -22.64 -4.79
CA PHE A 311 -20.35 -22.65 -3.33
C PHE A 311 -21.25 -23.78 -2.83
N PHE A 312 -20.76 -24.54 -1.86
CA PHE A 312 -21.40 -25.76 -1.38
C PHE A 312 -21.75 -25.66 0.10
N ARG A 313 -22.80 -26.38 0.49
CA ARG A 313 -23.17 -26.62 1.89
C ARG A 313 -23.42 -28.10 2.13
N ASN A 314 -22.92 -28.61 3.27
CA ASN A 314 -23.17 -29.97 3.72
C ASN A 314 -24.28 -30.04 4.78
N ASP A 315 -25.43 -30.62 4.43
CA ASP A 315 -26.58 -30.81 5.34
C ASP A 315 -26.75 -32.29 5.75
N SER A 316 -25.70 -33.10 5.65
CA SER A 316 -25.72 -34.55 5.88
C SER A 316 -25.84 -34.94 7.36
N GLN A 317 -26.41 -36.13 7.64
CA GLN A 317 -26.60 -36.67 8.99
C GLN A 317 -25.86 -38.00 9.19
N TYR A 318 -25.45 -38.27 10.44
CA TYR A 318 -24.79 -39.52 10.89
C TYR A 318 -23.48 -39.91 10.17
N GLY A 319 -22.89 -38.98 9.41
CA GLY A 319 -21.64 -39.17 8.67
C GLY A 319 -20.38 -38.96 9.52
N GLN A 320 -19.39 -39.83 9.33
CA GLN A 320 -18.07 -39.73 9.94
C GLN A 320 -16.99 -39.31 8.94
N THR A 321 -17.06 -39.81 7.70
CA THR A 321 -16.17 -39.43 6.60
C THR A 321 -16.97 -38.88 5.42
N TYR A 322 -16.34 -37.98 4.67
CA TYR A 322 -16.95 -37.23 3.58
C TYR A 322 -16.03 -37.32 2.37
N THR A 323 -16.61 -37.51 1.19
CA THR A 323 -15.88 -37.45 -0.08
C THR A 323 -16.73 -36.71 -1.08
N TRP A 324 -16.27 -35.51 -1.43
CA TRP A 324 -16.79 -34.70 -2.50
C TRP A 324 -16.06 -35.05 -3.79
N ASP A 325 -16.79 -35.36 -4.85
CA ASP A 325 -16.32 -35.34 -6.23
C ASP A 325 -17.04 -34.18 -6.92
N PHE A 326 -16.28 -33.20 -7.41
CA PHE A 326 -16.85 -32.00 -8.00
C PHE A 326 -17.29 -32.19 -9.47
N GLY A 327 -17.03 -33.35 -10.07
CA GLY A 327 -17.38 -33.68 -11.45
C GLY A 327 -16.36 -33.25 -12.50
N ASP A 328 -15.25 -32.64 -12.08
CA ASP A 328 -14.12 -32.21 -12.93
C ASP A 328 -12.86 -33.08 -12.75
N GLY A 329 -12.98 -34.18 -12.01
CA GLY A 329 -11.89 -35.10 -11.66
C GLY A 329 -11.15 -34.73 -10.37
N THR A 330 -11.54 -33.64 -9.69
CA THR A 330 -11.01 -33.25 -8.38
C THR A 330 -11.92 -33.73 -7.25
N ILE A 331 -11.30 -34.03 -6.11
CA ILE A 331 -12.00 -34.52 -4.92
C ILE A 331 -11.60 -33.72 -3.67
N SER A 332 -12.48 -33.69 -2.67
CA SER A 332 -12.19 -33.19 -1.33
C SER A 332 -12.71 -34.15 -0.25
N THR A 333 -11.97 -34.29 0.84
CA THR A 333 -12.39 -35.07 2.02
C THR A 333 -12.86 -34.18 3.17
N ASP A 334 -12.90 -32.87 2.97
CA ASP A 334 -13.36 -31.94 3.99
C ASP A 334 -14.85 -32.12 4.27
N LYS A 335 -15.24 -32.00 5.54
CA LYS A 335 -16.66 -32.00 5.91
C LYS A 335 -17.42 -30.86 5.22
N GLU A 336 -16.78 -29.69 5.05
CA GLU A 336 -17.38 -28.49 4.47
C GLU A 336 -16.34 -27.76 3.59
N PRO A 337 -16.26 -28.06 2.28
CA PRO A 337 -15.29 -27.42 1.38
C PRO A 337 -15.59 -25.93 1.12
N LYS A 338 -16.83 -25.48 1.39
CA LYS A 338 -17.37 -24.11 1.16
C LYS A 338 -17.42 -23.66 -0.30
N MET A 339 -16.36 -23.85 -1.08
CA MET A 339 -16.29 -23.46 -2.49
C MET A 339 -15.33 -24.34 -3.29
N HIS A 340 -15.54 -24.39 -4.61
CA HIS A 340 -14.66 -25.05 -5.58
C HIS A 340 -14.57 -24.24 -6.87
N VAL A 341 -13.39 -24.24 -7.51
CA VAL A 341 -13.11 -23.51 -8.76
C VAL A 341 -12.96 -24.50 -9.90
N TYR A 342 -13.75 -24.34 -10.95
CA TYR A 342 -13.81 -25.23 -12.10
C TYR A 342 -12.88 -24.78 -13.24
N PRO A 343 -12.31 -25.72 -14.01
CA PRO A 343 -11.31 -25.43 -15.03
C PRO A 343 -11.86 -24.76 -16.31
N GLY A 344 -13.18 -24.76 -16.51
CA GLY A 344 -13.80 -24.15 -17.68
C GLY A 344 -15.32 -24.24 -17.69
N ALA A 345 -15.93 -23.65 -18.72
CA ALA A 345 -17.38 -23.71 -18.93
C ALA A 345 -17.83 -25.15 -19.23
N GLY A 346 -18.93 -25.56 -18.59
CA GLY A 346 -19.47 -26.90 -18.68
C GLY A 346 -20.53 -27.15 -17.61
N VAL A 347 -21.23 -28.28 -17.75
CA VAL A 347 -22.15 -28.77 -16.71
C VAL A 347 -21.44 -29.92 -16.01
N TYR A 348 -21.04 -29.71 -14.76
CA TYR A 348 -20.34 -30.70 -13.96
C TYR A 348 -21.34 -31.46 -13.09
N GLN A 349 -21.27 -32.78 -13.15
CA GLN A 349 -22.08 -33.66 -12.31
C GLN A 349 -21.16 -34.23 -11.23
N GLY A 350 -21.44 -33.85 -9.98
CA GLY A 350 -20.66 -34.26 -8.82
C GLY A 350 -21.52 -34.99 -7.81
N PHE A 351 -20.87 -35.49 -6.77
CA PHE A 351 -21.53 -36.13 -5.65
C PHE A 351 -20.82 -35.87 -4.33
N LEU A 352 -21.59 -35.98 -3.24
CA LEU A 352 -21.09 -36.10 -1.89
C LEU A 352 -21.39 -37.53 -1.42
N ALA A 353 -20.34 -38.31 -1.19
CA ALA A 353 -20.43 -39.58 -0.49
C ALA A 353 -20.18 -39.35 1.01
N VAL A 354 -21.10 -39.81 1.84
CA VAL A 354 -21.03 -39.73 3.30
C VAL A 354 -21.01 -41.13 3.84
N ALA A 355 -19.97 -41.47 4.60
CA ALA A 355 -19.81 -42.79 5.15
C ALA A 355 -19.67 -42.76 6.67
N ASN A 356 -20.06 -43.86 7.28
CA ASN A 356 -19.65 -44.24 8.62
C ASN A 356 -19.33 -45.73 8.62
N HIS A 357 -19.15 -46.33 9.80
CA HIS A 357 -18.79 -47.74 9.89
C HIS A 357 -19.86 -48.71 9.34
N CYS A 358 -21.13 -48.30 9.22
CA CYS A 358 -22.19 -49.14 8.70
C CYS A 358 -22.15 -49.22 7.17
N CYS A 359 -22.22 -48.07 6.50
CA CYS A 359 -22.34 -47.99 5.05
C CYS A 359 -22.01 -46.58 4.53
N THR A 360 -22.19 -46.39 3.23
CA THR A 360 -22.02 -45.11 2.54
C THR A 360 -23.32 -44.75 1.84
N ASP A 361 -23.78 -43.52 2.03
CA ASP A 361 -24.85 -42.91 1.26
C ASP A 361 -24.28 -41.81 0.35
N THR A 362 -24.95 -41.50 -0.76
CA THR A 362 -24.43 -40.56 -1.76
C THR A 362 -25.51 -39.61 -2.27
N ALA A 363 -25.21 -38.31 -2.23
CA ALA A 363 -26.06 -37.26 -2.79
C ALA A 363 -25.42 -36.67 -4.05
N PHE A 364 -26.17 -36.62 -5.15
CA PHE A 364 -25.70 -36.03 -6.40
C PHE A 364 -26.11 -34.56 -6.50
N PHE A 365 -25.27 -33.76 -7.14
CA PHE A 365 -25.54 -32.36 -7.48
C PHE A 365 -25.07 -32.03 -8.89
N THR A 366 -25.55 -30.92 -9.44
CA THR A 366 -25.15 -30.43 -10.76
C THR A 366 -24.72 -28.97 -10.66
N VAL A 367 -23.55 -28.66 -11.22
CA VAL A 367 -22.99 -27.32 -11.26
C VAL A 367 -22.89 -26.85 -12.71
N PRO A 368 -23.73 -25.89 -13.14
CA PRO A 368 -23.61 -25.27 -14.45
C PRO A 368 -22.60 -24.11 -14.39
N ILE A 369 -21.39 -24.32 -14.89
CA ILE A 369 -20.40 -23.25 -15.11
C ILE A 369 -20.61 -22.72 -16.53
N LEU A 370 -21.14 -21.51 -16.64
CA LEU A 370 -21.47 -20.90 -17.93
C LEU A 370 -20.29 -20.09 -18.46
N GLN A 371 -20.13 -20.06 -19.77
CA GLN A 371 -19.07 -19.26 -20.39
C GLN A 371 -19.38 -17.77 -20.22
N PRO A 372 -18.43 -16.94 -19.75
CA PRO A 372 -18.62 -15.50 -19.71
C PRO A 372 -18.80 -14.94 -21.14
N PRO A 373 -19.39 -13.72 -21.29
CA PRO A 373 -19.50 -13.09 -22.60
C PRO A 373 -18.16 -13.01 -23.32
N PHE A 374 -18.08 -13.41 -24.58
CA PHE A 374 -16.84 -13.33 -25.35
C PHE A 374 -17.07 -12.68 -26.72
N LEU A 375 -16.01 -12.06 -27.24
CA LEU A 375 -16.02 -11.41 -28.54
C LEU A 375 -15.90 -12.48 -29.64
N ASP A 376 -16.90 -12.56 -30.52
CA ASP A 376 -16.87 -13.44 -31.69
C ASP A 376 -16.28 -12.72 -32.90
N SER A 377 -16.77 -11.52 -33.20
CA SER A 377 -16.22 -10.67 -34.26
C SER A 377 -16.45 -9.18 -33.96
N PHE A 378 -15.80 -8.30 -34.71
CA PHE A 378 -16.04 -6.86 -34.61
C PHE A 378 -15.78 -6.18 -35.94
N THR A 379 -16.35 -4.99 -36.12
CA THR A 379 -16.02 -4.06 -37.20
C THR A 379 -15.76 -2.68 -36.63
N VAL A 380 -14.80 -1.98 -37.23
CA VAL A 380 -14.49 -0.60 -36.91
C VAL A 380 -14.66 0.25 -38.16
N ARG A 381 -15.48 1.30 -38.06
CA ARG A 381 -15.47 2.40 -39.02
C ARG A 381 -14.52 3.48 -38.51
N PRO A 382 -13.49 3.86 -39.27
CA PRO A 382 -12.58 4.93 -38.87
C PRO A 382 -13.30 6.27 -38.78
N TYR A 383 -12.69 7.23 -38.10
CA TYR A 383 -13.16 8.60 -38.06
C TYR A 383 -12.76 9.34 -39.34
N THR A 384 -13.69 10.10 -39.91
CA THR A 384 -13.47 11.08 -40.99
C THR A 384 -14.02 12.43 -40.55
N CYS A 385 -13.67 13.51 -41.25
CA CYS A 385 -14.18 14.85 -40.92
C CYS A 385 -15.69 15.01 -41.13
N GLU A 386 -16.33 14.14 -41.92
CA GLU A 386 -17.78 14.17 -42.19
C GLU A 386 -18.56 13.05 -41.50
N THR A 387 -17.90 11.94 -41.14
CA THR A 387 -18.53 10.81 -40.47
C THR A 387 -17.75 10.38 -39.23
N PRO A 388 -18.38 10.33 -38.04
CA PRO A 388 -17.69 9.93 -36.82
C PRO A 388 -17.35 8.43 -36.83
N GLY A 389 -16.37 8.05 -36.02
CA GLY A 389 -15.97 6.66 -35.85
C GLY A 389 -17.09 5.83 -35.23
N LYS A 390 -17.13 4.54 -35.57
CA LYS A 390 -18.11 3.58 -35.05
C LYS A 390 -17.43 2.25 -34.74
N ILE A 391 -17.79 1.64 -33.62
CA ILE A 391 -17.44 0.26 -33.26
C ILE A 391 -18.74 -0.56 -33.23
N ASP A 392 -18.72 -1.69 -33.93
CA ASP A 392 -19.81 -2.67 -33.93
C ASP A 392 -19.22 -4.02 -33.52
N LEU A 393 -19.65 -4.60 -32.40
CA LEU A 393 -19.15 -5.88 -31.92
C LEU A 393 -20.23 -6.96 -32.06
N HIS A 394 -19.80 -8.19 -32.28
CA HIS A 394 -20.63 -9.38 -32.16
C HIS A 394 -20.17 -10.14 -30.91
N VAL A 395 -20.98 -10.07 -29.85
CA VAL A 395 -20.70 -10.71 -28.56
C VAL A 395 -21.62 -11.91 -28.36
N LEU A 396 -21.02 -13.06 -28.04
CA LEU A 396 -21.74 -14.26 -27.67
C LEU A 396 -21.80 -14.39 -26.14
N SER A 397 -22.99 -14.63 -25.62
CA SER A 397 -23.22 -14.85 -24.18
C SER A 397 -24.32 -15.89 -23.96
N SER A 398 -24.24 -16.63 -22.86
CA SER A 398 -25.26 -17.61 -22.45
C SER A 398 -26.53 -16.97 -21.87
N SER A 399 -26.54 -15.66 -21.65
CA SER A 399 -27.70 -14.89 -21.20
C SER A 399 -27.65 -13.46 -21.74
N GLU A 400 -28.71 -12.69 -21.57
CA GLU A 400 -28.73 -11.26 -21.91
C GLU A 400 -27.60 -10.51 -21.17
N TYR A 401 -27.09 -9.45 -21.80
CA TYR A 401 -25.96 -8.67 -21.29
C TYR A 401 -26.13 -7.17 -21.52
N PHE A 402 -25.29 -6.39 -20.84
CA PHE A 402 -25.12 -4.97 -21.06
C PHE A 402 -23.62 -4.64 -21.20
N CYS A 403 -23.32 -3.48 -21.76
CA CYS A 403 -21.98 -3.00 -22.04
C CYS A 403 -21.73 -1.65 -21.37
N ILE A 404 -20.53 -1.48 -20.80
CA ILE A 404 -20.01 -0.21 -20.30
C ILE A 404 -18.72 0.11 -21.06
N TRP A 405 -18.74 1.17 -21.84
CA TRP A 405 -17.59 1.60 -22.64
C TRP A 405 -16.62 2.47 -21.82
N SER A 406 -15.35 2.49 -22.22
CA SER A 406 -14.30 3.28 -21.55
C SER A 406 -14.56 4.79 -21.54
N ASN A 407 -15.42 5.28 -22.45
CA ASN A 407 -15.88 6.67 -22.46
C ASN A 407 -17.07 6.93 -21.51
N GLY A 408 -17.50 5.93 -20.72
CA GLY A 408 -18.62 6.00 -19.78
C GLY A 408 -19.99 5.69 -20.36
N THR A 409 -20.10 5.36 -21.66
CA THR A 409 -21.40 5.07 -22.30
C THR A 409 -21.92 3.70 -21.85
N PHE A 410 -23.23 3.64 -21.55
CA PHE A 410 -23.94 2.40 -21.23
C PHE A 410 -24.84 1.99 -22.40
N THR A 411 -24.73 0.74 -22.86
CA THR A 411 -25.55 0.19 -23.97
C THR A 411 -26.03 -1.22 -23.63
N TYR A 412 -27.19 -1.62 -24.18
CA TYR A 412 -27.69 -3.00 -24.12
C TYR A 412 -27.29 -3.83 -25.35
N ASP A 413 -26.92 -3.14 -26.42
CA ASP A 413 -26.31 -3.67 -27.63
C ASP A 413 -24.80 -3.37 -27.63
N PRO A 414 -23.97 -4.22 -28.25
CA PRO A 414 -22.53 -4.01 -28.29
C PRO A 414 -22.13 -3.10 -29.47
N TYR A 415 -22.80 -1.95 -29.54
CA TYR A 415 -22.70 -0.94 -30.61
C TYR A 415 -22.34 0.43 -30.00
N LEU A 416 -21.39 1.15 -30.59
CA LEU A 416 -21.05 2.51 -30.19
C LEU A 416 -20.66 3.35 -31.41
N ASP A 417 -21.36 4.47 -31.63
CA ASP A 417 -21.13 5.42 -32.74
C ASP A 417 -20.84 6.83 -32.18
N GLY A 418 -20.49 7.78 -33.03
CA GLY A 418 -20.16 9.14 -32.63
C GLY A 418 -18.76 9.26 -32.03
N LEU A 419 -17.86 8.33 -32.34
CA LEU A 419 -16.55 8.24 -31.71
C LEU A 419 -15.53 9.17 -32.36
N ALA A 420 -14.76 9.85 -31.51
CA ALA A 420 -13.56 10.57 -31.92
C ALA A 420 -12.39 9.58 -32.11
N PRO A 421 -11.29 10.00 -32.76
CA PRO A 421 -10.08 9.20 -32.80
C PRO A 421 -9.59 8.86 -31.40
N GLY A 422 -9.23 7.59 -31.18
CA GLY A 422 -8.83 7.12 -29.85
C GLY A 422 -8.92 5.61 -29.68
N SER A 423 -8.54 5.15 -28.49
CA SER A 423 -8.60 3.75 -28.10
C SER A 423 -9.75 3.53 -27.12
N TYR A 424 -10.63 2.58 -27.43
CA TYR A 424 -11.82 2.27 -26.66
C TYR A 424 -11.78 0.84 -26.15
N THR A 425 -12.16 0.63 -24.90
CA THR A 425 -12.43 -0.70 -24.34
C THR A 425 -13.89 -0.78 -23.93
N VAL A 426 -14.42 -2.00 -23.81
CA VAL A 426 -15.79 -2.22 -23.33
C VAL A 426 -15.79 -3.35 -22.30
N GLU A 427 -16.47 -3.10 -21.19
CA GLU A 427 -16.77 -4.11 -20.18
C GLU A 427 -18.17 -4.65 -20.45
N VAL A 428 -18.27 -5.94 -20.81
CA VAL A 428 -19.53 -6.61 -21.08
C VAL A 428 -19.90 -7.49 -19.90
N THR A 429 -21.09 -7.29 -19.33
CA THR A 429 -21.59 -8.04 -18.18
C THR A 429 -22.92 -8.68 -18.51
N ASN A 430 -23.04 -9.99 -18.31
CA ASN A 430 -24.32 -10.70 -18.47
C ASN A 430 -25.21 -10.60 -17.22
N ASN A 431 -26.47 -11.01 -17.35
CA ASN A 431 -27.45 -11.02 -16.25
C ASN A 431 -27.11 -12.01 -15.12
N LEU A 432 -26.07 -12.83 -15.29
CA LEU A 432 -25.54 -13.72 -14.25
C LEU A 432 -24.39 -13.06 -13.46
N GLY A 433 -24.01 -11.82 -13.80
CA GLY A 433 -22.94 -11.07 -13.18
C GLY A 433 -21.54 -11.48 -13.64
N GLN A 434 -21.41 -12.20 -14.76
CA GLN A 434 -20.12 -12.51 -15.36
C GLN A 434 -19.70 -11.38 -16.28
N THR A 435 -18.46 -10.92 -16.11
CA THR A 435 -17.93 -9.72 -16.76
C THR A 435 -16.70 -10.05 -17.61
N THR A 436 -16.57 -9.45 -18.79
CA THR A 436 -15.40 -9.57 -19.66
C THR A 436 -15.03 -8.21 -20.24
N LEU A 437 -13.77 -7.83 -20.10
CA LEU A 437 -13.20 -6.63 -20.72
C LEU A 437 -12.70 -6.98 -22.12
N MET A 438 -13.18 -6.25 -23.13
CA MET A 438 -12.82 -6.41 -24.54
C MET A 438 -12.13 -5.17 -25.10
N GLY A 439 -11.29 -5.38 -26.11
CA GLY A 439 -10.46 -4.34 -26.74
C GLY A 439 -8.98 -4.41 -26.30
N PRO A 440 -8.18 -3.37 -26.59
CA PRO A 440 -8.58 -2.08 -27.14
C PRO A 440 -9.03 -2.14 -28.62
N PHE A 441 -10.02 -1.32 -28.97
CA PHE A 441 -10.45 -1.02 -30.33
C PHE A 441 -10.00 0.39 -30.69
N THR A 442 -9.22 0.52 -31.76
CA THR A 442 -8.70 1.82 -32.20
C THR A 442 -9.59 2.43 -33.26
N ILE A 443 -10.14 3.62 -32.98
CA ILE A 443 -10.68 4.50 -34.01
C ILE A 443 -9.51 5.33 -34.53
N ASP A 444 -9.03 4.98 -35.72
CA ASP A 444 -8.02 5.78 -36.39
C ASP A 444 -8.64 7.07 -36.92
N SER A 445 -7.85 8.15 -36.85
CA SER A 445 -8.13 9.39 -37.57
C SER A 445 -7.61 9.25 -38.99
N LEU A 446 -8.49 9.15 -39.99
CA LEU A 446 -8.04 9.35 -41.37
C LEU A 446 -7.62 10.81 -41.63
N ALA A 447 -8.00 11.74 -40.73
CA ALA A 447 -7.56 13.13 -40.77
C ALA A 447 -6.08 13.34 -40.37
N ASP A 448 -5.38 12.34 -39.82
CA ASP A 448 -3.95 12.43 -39.46
C ASP A 448 -3.00 12.02 -40.60
N ALA A 449 -3.52 11.48 -41.71
CA ALA A 449 -2.78 11.42 -42.97
C ALA A 449 -2.62 12.80 -43.63
N PHE A 450 -3.24 13.83 -43.05
CA PHE A 450 -3.21 15.20 -43.52
C PHE A 450 -2.00 15.95 -42.94
N MET A 451 -0.83 15.78 -43.56
CA MET A 451 0.29 16.72 -43.41
C MET A 451 0.75 17.12 -44.80
N GLY A 452 0.03 18.06 -45.41
CA GLY A 452 0.60 18.82 -46.51
C GLY A 452 1.75 19.66 -45.95
N THR A 453 2.98 19.16 -46.03
CA THR A 453 4.16 19.89 -45.55
C THR A 453 4.58 20.92 -46.61
N ILE A 454 5.16 22.03 -46.17
CA ILE A 454 5.83 22.96 -47.08
C ILE A 454 7.05 22.26 -47.66
N ASP A 455 7.13 22.12 -48.99
CA ASP A 455 8.29 21.51 -49.67
C ASP A 455 9.41 22.55 -49.79
N THR A 456 9.06 23.68 -50.40
CA THR A 456 10.00 24.69 -50.85
C THR A 456 9.38 26.06 -50.66
N ILE A 457 10.13 26.93 -49.97
CA ILE A 457 9.91 28.36 -49.96
C ILE A 457 11.09 29.00 -50.66
N LEU A 458 10.81 29.69 -51.77
CA LEU A 458 11.72 30.66 -52.33
C LEU A 458 11.29 32.04 -51.83
N TYR A 459 12.10 32.65 -50.96
CA TYR A 459 11.86 34.04 -50.54
C TYR A 459 12.16 35.01 -51.70
N PRO A 460 11.37 36.09 -51.84
CA PRO A 460 11.66 37.19 -52.75
C PRO A 460 13.06 37.78 -52.52
N THR A 461 13.64 38.39 -53.55
CA THR A 461 14.94 39.08 -53.41
C THR A 461 14.73 40.57 -53.23
N CYS A 462 15.61 41.25 -52.48
CA CYS A 462 15.56 42.72 -52.38
C CYS A 462 15.79 43.44 -53.72
N SER A 463 16.38 42.75 -54.71
CA SER A 463 16.57 43.26 -56.07
C SER A 463 15.37 43.04 -56.99
N ASP A 464 14.52 42.07 -56.69
CA ASP A 464 13.35 41.69 -57.47
C ASP A 464 12.26 41.16 -56.52
N PRO A 465 11.33 42.03 -56.09
CA PRO A 465 10.44 41.75 -54.98
C PRO A 465 9.32 40.76 -55.32
N ALA A 466 9.14 40.34 -56.58
CA ALA A 466 8.05 39.46 -57.01
C ALA A 466 8.55 38.06 -57.42
N THR A 467 9.61 37.56 -56.78
CA THR A 467 10.23 36.26 -57.11
C THR A 467 9.92 35.16 -56.09
N GLY A 468 9.00 35.41 -55.17
CA GLY A 468 8.62 34.48 -54.13
C GLY A 468 7.88 33.26 -54.69
N ILE A 469 8.18 32.08 -54.18
CA ILE A 469 7.51 30.83 -54.53
C ILE A 469 7.19 30.06 -53.26
N ILE A 470 5.95 29.58 -53.14
CA ILE A 470 5.53 28.63 -52.11
C ILE A 470 5.08 27.35 -52.81
N ILE A 471 5.71 26.23 -52.45
CA ILE A 471 5.37 24.90 -52.92
C ILE A 471 4.97 24.03 -51.73
N LEU A 472 3.80 23.41 -51.82
CA LEU A 472 3.28 22.44 -50.85
C LEU A 472 3.49 21.00 -51.37
N VAL A 473 3.89 20.09 -50.51
CA VAL A 473 3.89 18.64 -50.79
C VAL A 473 2.51 18.07 -50.45
N PRO A 474 1.77 17.46 -51.41
CA PRO A 474 0.58 16.69 -51.06
C PRO A 474 0.96 15.35 -50.40
N PRO A 475 0.23 14.90 -49.35
CA PRO A 475 0.48 13.61 -48.70
C PRO A 475 0.08 12.36 -49.53
N ALA A 476 -0.72 12.53 -50.58
CA ALA A 476 -1.18 11.49 -51.51
C ALA A 476 -1.17 12.03 -52.96
N PRO A 477 -1.60 11.27 -53.99
CA PRO A 477 -1.67 11.75 -55.37
C PRO A 477 -2.38 13.12 -55.47
N GLN A 478 -1.79 14.00 -56.27
CA GLN A 478 -2.16 15.43 -56.35
C GLN A 478 -3.64 15.66 -56.70
N ASP A 479 -4.27 14.74 -57.42
CA ASP A 479 -5.67 14.81 -57.85
C ASP A 479 -6.70 14.59 -56.74
N GLN A 480 -6.26 14.25 -55.52
CA GLN A 480 -7.13 14.01 -54.36
C GLN A 480 -7.24 15.22 -53.41
N TYR A 481 -6.60 16.35 -53.72
CA TYR A 481 -6.64 17.55 -52.89
C TYR A 481 -7.06 18.80 -53.69
N THR A 482 -7.77 19.70 -53.03
CA THR A 482 -8.10 21.03 -53.56
C THR A 482 -7.45 22.11 -52.69
N TYR A 483 -6.95 23.16 -53.35
CA TYR A 483 -6.25 24.28 -52.71
C TYR A 483 -7.06 25.55 -52.91
N GLN A 484 -7.12 26.39 -51.88
CA GLN A 484 -7.72 27.71 -51.97
C GLN A 484 -6.79 28.73 -51.32
N TRP A 485 -6.13 29.52 -52.15
CA TRP A 485 -5.24 30.58 -51.70
C TRP A 485 -6.02 31.87 -51.43
N ALA A 486 -5.86 32.46 -50.25
CA ALA A 486 -6.63 33.64 -49.87
C ALA A 486 -6.27 34.89 -50.70
N HIS A 487 -5.03 34.96 -51.20
CA HIS A 487 -4.55 36.08 -52.02
C HIS A 487 -4.99 36.00 -53.48
N ASP A 488 -5.27 34.79 -54.00
CA ASP A 488 -5.81 34.56 -55.34
C ASP A 488 -6.86 33.43 -55.29
N PRO A 489 -8.16 33.78 -55.27
CA PRO A 489 -9.25 32.81 -55.25
C PRO A 489 -9.33 31.91 -56.50
N ASN A 490 -8.64 32.23 -57.59
CA ASN A 490 -8.63 31.41 -58.81
C ASN A 490 -7.48 30.39 -58.82
N LEU A 491 -6.52 30.52 -57.90
CA LEU A 491 -5.39 29.62 -57.78
C LEU A 491 -5.78 28.39 -56.95
N HIS A 492 -5.80 27.23 -57.60
CA HIS A 492 -6.21 25.94 -57.00
C HIS A 492 -5.11 24.87 -57.03
N THR A 493 -3.86 25.30 -57.19
CA THR A 493 -2.68 24.43 -57.28
C THR A 493 -1.90 24.40 -55.97
N TRP A 494 -1.05 23.39 -55.82
CA TRP A 494 -0.13 23.23 -54.69
C TRP A 494 1.04 24.22 -54.69
N ALA A 495 1.24 24.93 -55.80
CA ALA A 495 2.24 25.99 -55.94
C ALA A 495 1.57 27.36 -56.09
N ALA A 496 2.18 28.37 -55.46
CA ALA A 496 1.92 29.79 -55.68
C ALA A 496 3.26 30.48 -55.99
N GLU A 497 3.34 31.13 -57.15
CA GLU A 497 4.55 31.76 -57.71
C GLU A 497 4.35 33.28 -57.86
N ASP A 498 5.42 33.99 -58.23
CA ASP A 498 5.43 35.45 -58.42
C ASP A 498 4.98 36.26 -57.19
N LEU A 499 5.31 35.76 -56.00
CA LEU A 499 4.86 36.32 -54.74
C LEU A 499 5.81 37.40 -54.22
N SER A 500 5.23 38.43 -53.61
CA SER A 500 5.96 39.46 -52.87
C SER A 500 6.11 39.08 -51.39
N ALA A 501 6.84 39.89 -50.61
CA ALA A 501 6.83 39.74 -49.16
C ALA A 501 5.40 39.92 -48.62
N GLY A 502 4.97 39.03 -47.73
CA GLY A 502 3.61 39.00 -47.24
C GLY A 502 3.21 37.65 -46.66
N THR A 503 2.01 37.59 -46.09
CA THR A 503 1.43 36.35 -45.56
C THR A 503 0.43 35.79 -46.55
N TYR A 504 0.54 34.49 -46.81
CA TYR A 504 -0.20 33.75 -47.81
C TYR A 504 -0.97 32.60 -47.13
N PRO A 505 -2.20 32.86 -46.66
CA PRO A 505 -3.07 31.81 -46.16
C PRO A 505 -3.53 30.91 -47.31
N VAL A 506 -3.52 29.60 -47.08
CA VAL A 506 -4.04 28.58 -47.99
C VAL A 506 -4.89 27.58 -47.22
N THR A 507 -6.08 27.31 -47.73
CA THR A 507 -6.91 26.22 -47.24
C THR A 507 -6.74 25.01 -48.16
N VAL A 508 -6.30 23.90 -47.61
CA VAL A 508 -6.18 22.62 -48.33
C VAL A 508 -7.34 21.73 -47.88
N THR A 509 -8.04 21.12 -48.84
CA THR A 509 -9.13 20.19 -48.58
C THR A 509 -8.83 18.86 -49.25
N ASP A 510 -8.93 17.76 -48.52
CA ASP A 510 -8.76 16.41 -49.10
C ASP A 510 -10.04 15.87 -49.73
N ALA A 511 -9.96 14.65 -50.28
CA ALA A 511 -11.07 13.95 -50.90
C ALA A 511 -12.19 13.56 -49.91
N ASP A 512 -11.89 13.47 -48.61
CA ASP A 512 -12.84 13.14 -47.54
C ASP A 512 -13.46 14.40 -46.88
N GLY A 513 -13.18 15.59 -47.43
CA GLY A 513 -13.77 16.86 -46.99
C GLY A 513 -13.06 17.52 -45.81
N CYS A 514 -11.95 16.97 -45.31
CA CYS A 514 -11.17 17.57 -44.25
C CYS A 514 -10.45 18.84 -44.73
N ARG A 515 -10.65 19.95 -44.01
CA ARG A 515 -10.05 21.25 -44.32
C ARG A 515 -8.94 21.61 -43.33
N ARG A 516 -7.81 22.09 -43.82
CA ARG A 516 -6.79 22.77 -43.01
C ARG A 516 -6.40 24.10 -43.59
N ALA A 517 -6.25 25.09 -42.73
CA ALA A 517 -5.64 26.36 -43.07
C ALA A 517 -4.15 26.35 -42.70
N LEU A 518 -3.30 26.72 -43.65
CA LEU A 518 -1.88 27.01 -43.45
C LEU A 518 -1.68 28.51 -43.67
N GLU A 519 -0.86 29.14 -42.85
CA GLU A 519 -0.42 30.52 -43.04
C GLU A 519 1.09 30.54 -43.29
N ILE A 520 1.49 30.98 -44.49
CA ILE A 520 2.90 30.96 -44.92
C ILE A 520 3.34 32.40 -45.16
N THR A 521 4.40 32.83 -44.46
CA THR A 521 4.93 34.19 -44.60
C THR A 521 6.20 34.18 -45.43
N LEU A 522 6.22 34.98 -46.49
CA LEU A 522 7.41 35.32 -47.24
C LEU A 522 7.98 36.62 -46.65
N ASP A 523 9.19 36.54 -46.12
CA ASP A 523 9.91 37.67 -45.57
C ASP A 523 10.97 38.18 -46.56
N ASP A 524 11.12 39.50 -46.67
CA ASP A 524 12.18 40.20 -47.40
C ASP A 524 13.08 41.03 -46.45
N THR A 525 12.93 40.87 -45.13
CA THR A 525 13.75 41.60 -44.17
C THR A 525 15.22 41.26 -44.38
N GLY A 526 15.99 42.30 -44.67
CA GLY A 526 17.43 42.19 -44.81
C GLY A 526 18.15 41.89 -43.49
N PRO A 527 19.47 41.69 -43.54
CA PRO A 527 20.26 41.47 -42.33
C PRO A 527 20.18 42.67 -41.38
N VAL A 528 20.22 42.39 -40.08
CA VAL A 528 20.26 43.38 -39.00
C VAL A 528 21.57 43.21 -38.25
N ILE A 529 22.24 44.34 -37.97
CA ILE A 529 23.38 44.36 -37.06
C ILE A 529 22.83 44.41 -35.64
N ASP A 530 22.88 43.29 -34.95
CA ASP A 530 22.33 43.14 -33.60
C ASP A 530 23.30 43.73 -32.56
N GLN A 531 24.58 43.39 -32.71
CA GLN A 531 25.63 43.89 -31.83
C GLN A 531 26.84 44.37 -32.62
N LEU A 532 27.35 45.54 -32.23
CA LEU A 532 28.59 46.12 -32.75
C LEU A 532 29.42 46.62 -31.57
N LEU A 533 30.56 45.97 -31.33
CA LEU A 533 31.47 46.31 -30.25
C LEU A 533 32.85 46.65 -30.78
N THR A 534 33.45 47.69 -30.22
CA THR A 534 34.80 48.13 -30.56
C THR A 534 35.69 48.17 -29.35
N THR A 535 36.98 47.85 -29.52
CA THR A 535 38.00 48.13 -28.51
C THR A 535 38.99 49.18 -29.02
N PRO A 536 39.35 50.20 -28.21
CA PRO A 536 40.42 51.15 -28.54
C PRO A 536 41.79 50.46 -28.71
N PRO A 537 42.72 51.07 -29.45
CA PRO A 537 44.13 50.70 -29.37
C PRO A 537 44.67 50.80 -27.93
N ILE A 538 45.70 50.01 -27.61
CA ILE A 538 46.32 49.96 -26.27
C ILE A 538 47.05 51.28 -25.98
N CYS A 539 47.70 51.85 -26.99
CA CYS A 539 48.44 53.11 -26.90
C CYS A 539 47.84 54.16 -27.81
N ALA A 540 47.95 55.43 -27.41
CA ALA A 540 47.54 56.55 -28.24
C ALA A 540 48.29 56.54 -29.58
N GLY A 541 47.57 56.69 -30.69
CA GLY A 541 48.13 56.55 -32.05
C GLY A 541 48.52 55.12 -32.44
N GLY A 542 48.17 54.13 -31.62
CA GLY A 542 48.41 52.71 -31.86
C GLY A 542 47.44 52.09 -32.87
N LYS A 543 47.78 50.86 -33.28
CA LYS A 543 47.02 50.09 -34.29
C LYS A 543 46.47 48.79 -33.74
N SER A 544 46.02 48.73 -32.49
CA SER A 544 45.59 47.47 -31.86
C SER A 544 44.10 47.40 -31.56
N GLY A 545 43.31 48.34 -32.08
CA GLY A 545 41.86 48.30 -31.93
C GLY A 545 41.24 47.10 -32.65
N THR A 546 40.06 46.70 -32.17
CA THR A 546 39.29 45.58 -32.74
C THR A 546 37.83 45.94 -32.95
N LEU A 547 37.17 45.16 -33.81
CA LEU A 547 35.73 45.17 -34.04
C LEU A 547 35.18 43.76 -33.87
N THR A 548 34.11 43.63 -33.10
CA THR A 548 33.26 42.43 -33.06
C THR A 548 31.87 42.81 -33.53
N LEU A 549 31.26 41.95 -34.35
CA LEU A 549 29.98 42.20 -35.01
C LEU A 549 29.12 40.93 -34.96
N ASP A 550 27.89 41.06 -34.49
CA ASP A 550 26.86 40.03 -34.58
C ASP A 550 25.76 40.48 -35.53
N VAL A 551 25.43 39.60 -36.49
CA VAL A 551 24.46 39.84 -37.56
C VAL A 551 23.34 38.81 -37.45
N LEU A 552 22.10 39.28 -37.46
CA LEU A 552 20.89 38.46 -37.51
C LEU A 552 20.20 38.64 -38.87
N GLY A 553 19.45 37.65 -39.30
CA GLY A 553 18.63 37.74 -40.51
C GLY A 553 18.16 36.37 -40.99
N PRO A 554 17.06 36.31 -41.75
CA PRO A 554 16.44 35.06 -42.20
C PRO A 554 17.23 34.33 -43.31
N THR A 555 18.19 35.01 -43.95
CA THR A 555 18.76 34.64 -45.26
C THR A 555 20.30 34.49 -45.26
N PRO A 556 20.91 33.68 -44.37
CA PRO A 556 22.35 33.43 -44.40
C PRO A 556 22.80 32.71 -45.69
N PRO A 557 24.09 32.77 -46.10
CA PRO A 557 25.21 33.42 -45.42
C PRO A 557 25.26 34.96 -45.59
N PHE A 558 25.92 35.64 -44.65
CA PHE A 558 26.17 37.08 -44.71
C PHE A 558 27.59 37.39 -45.22
N THR A 559 27.71 38.36 -46.13
CA THR A 559 28.96 38.96 -46.57
C THR A 559 29.18 40.28 -45.83
N ILE A 560 30.32 40.44 -45.18
CA ILE A 560 30.66 41.60 -44.35
C ILE A 560 31.87 42.32 -44.93
N ASP A 561 31.70 43.59 -45.31
CA ASP A 561 32.77 44.49 -45.76
C ASP A 561 32.92 45.63 -44.75
N VAL A 562 34.16 45.95 -44.34
CA VAL A 562 34.45 47.10 -43.48
C VAL A 562 35.28 48.12 -44.25
N LEU A 563 34.86 49.38 -44.27
CA LEU A 563 35.59 50.49 -44.87
C LEU A 563 36.22 51.38 -43.80
N ASN A 564 37.47 51.79 -44.03
CA ASN A 564 38.13 52.83 -43.24
C ASN A 564 37.87 54.24 -43.81
N GLN A 565 38.44 55.27 -43.17
CA GLN A 565 38.31 56.68 -43.57
C GLN A 565 38.79 57.01 -44.99
N THR A 566 39.62 56.15 -45.60
CA THR A 566 40.11 56.33 -46.98
C THR A 566 39.37 55.47 -47.99
N THR A 567 38.21 54.92 -47.62
CA THR A 567 37.35 54.02 -48.43
C THR A 567 38.00 52.68 -48.82
N ALA A 568 39.11 52.30 -48.19
CA ALA A 568 39.75 51.01 -48.43
C ALA A 568 38.94 49.89 -47.76
N LYS A 569 38.66 48.81 -48.51
CA LYS A 569 38.04 47.59 -47.97
C LYS A 569 39.00 46.82 -47.08
N LEU A 570 38.57 46.50 -45.87
CA LEU A 570 39.27 45.65 -44.93
C LEU A 570 38.62 44.26 -44.89
N LYS A 571 39.44 43.22 -44.80
CA LYS A 571 38.96 41.84 -44.64
C LYS A 571 38.40 41.64 -43.24
N PHE A 572 37.21 41.05 -43.13
CA PHE A 572 36.58 40.70 -41.86
C PHE A 572 37.06 39.34 -41.31
N PRO A 573 37.22 39.15 -39.98
CA PRO A 573 37.25 40.21 -38.97
C PRO A 573 38.51 41.08 -39.11
N PRO A 574 38.40 42.41 -39.09
CA PRO A 574 39.56 43.27 -39.20
C PRO A 574 40.36 43.24 -37.89
N TYR A 575 41.67 43.07 -38.00
CA TYR A 575 42.61 43.19 -36.88
C TYR A 575 43.52 44.38 -37.10
N LYS A 576 44.02 44.92 -35.99
CA LYS A 576 44.98 46.02 -35.96
C LYS A 576 44.41 47.35 -36.49
N LEU A 577 43.24 47.73 -35.97
CA LEU A 577 42.59 48.97 -36.37
C LEU A 577 43.22 50.17 -35.66
N ASP A 578 43.43 51.24 -36.42
CA ASP A 578 43.79 52.57 -35.91
C ASP A 578 42.54 53.23 -35.31
N ALA A 579 42.72 54.17 -34.38
CA ALA A 579 41.63 55.05 -33.96
C ALA A 579 41.06 55.83 -35.16
N GLY A 580 39.74 55.93 -35.25
CA GLY A 580 39.09 56.54 -36.41
C GLY A 580 37.65 56.09 -36.69
N GLN A 581 37.03 56.75 -37.67
CA GLN A 581 35.68 56.43 -38.16
C GLN A 581 35.74 55.27 -39.17
N TYR A 582 34.82 54.32 -39.03
CA TYR A 582 34.66 53.18 -39.92
C TYR A 582 33.20 52.98 -40.29
N ARG A 583 32.96 52.29 -41.41
CA ARG A 583 31.62 51.88 -41.86
C ARG A 583 31.62 50.39 -42.17
N VAL A 584 30.68 49.65 -41.60
CA VAL A 584 30.43 48.25 -41.93
C VAL A 584 29.25 48.13 -42.90
N PHE A 585 29.38 47.24 -43.88
CA PHE A 585 28.36 46.84 -44.84
C PHE A 585 28.11 45.35 -44.67
N VAL A 586 26.86 44.97 -44.49
CA VAL A 586 26.45 43.58 -44.37
C VAL A 586 25.43 43.29 -45.46
N GLN A 587 25.65 42.22 -46.22
CA GLN A 587 24.76 41.76 -47.27
C GLN A 587 24.42 40.29 -47.06
N ASP A 588 23.15 39.91 -47.23
CA ASP A 588 22.73 38.51 -47.17
C ASP A 588 22.84 37.77 -48.52
N ALA A 589 22.43 36.50 -48.56
CA ALA A 589 22.45 35.70 -49.78
C ALA A 589 21.43 36.15 -50.85
N LYS A 590 20.43 36.95 -50.46
CA LYS A 590 19.33 37.45 -51.30
C LYS A 590 19.55 38.88 -51.80
N GLY A 591 20.68 39.48 -51.46
CA GLY A 591 21.09 40.80 -51.93
C GLY A 591 20.66 41.97 -51.04
N CYS A 592 19.97 41.71 -49.92
CA CYS A 592 19.54 42.73 -48.98
C CYS A 592 20.74 43.25 -48.18
N LYS A 593 20.80 44.56 -47.94
CA LYS A 593 21.98 45.24 -47.36
C LYS A 593 21.61 46.07 -46.14
N THR A 594 22.46 46.04 -45.12
CA THR A 594 22.46 46.99 -44.00
C THR A 594 23.84 47.59 -43.81
N THR A 595 23.89 48.79 -43.24
CA THR A 595 25.14 49.50 -42.98
C THR A 595 25.13 50.18 -41.62
N SER A 596 26.28 50.24 -40.95
CA SER A 596 26.43 50.98 -39.69
C SER A 596 27.76 51.72 -39.65
N ASP A 597 27.73 52.93 -39.08
CA ASP A 597 28.90 53.77 -38.83
C ASP A 597 29.34 53.63 -37.37
N PHE A 598 30.64 53.48 -37.13
CA PHE A 598 31.19 53.38 -35.78
C PHE A 598 32.54 54.10 -35.65
N LEU A 599 32.88 54.45 -34.41
CA LEU A 599 34.11 55.16 -34.06
C LEU A 599 34.95 54.29 -33.13
N ILE A 600 36.21 54.05 -33.49
CA ILE A 600 37.22 53.54 -32.56
C ILE A 600 37.91 54.76 -31.95
N SER A 601 37.72 54.97 -30.65
CA SER A 601 38.34 56.08 -29.93
C SER A 601 39.84 55.86 -29.74
N ASP A 602 40.61 56.95 -29.75
CA ASP A 602 42.02 56.94 -29.37
C ASP A 602 42.10 57.11 -27.84
N PRO A 603 42.83 56.27 -27.10
CA PRO A 603 43.04 56.51 -25.67
C PRO A 603 43.80 57.84 -25.44
N PRO A 604 43.64 58.48 -24.26
CA PRO A 604 44.41 59.68 -23.92
C PRO A 604 45.92 59.43 -24.02
N ALA A 605 46.64 60.33 -24.69
CA ALA A 605 48.10 60.26 -24.75
C ALA A 605 48.72 60.56 -23.37
N MET A 606 49.72 59.76 -22.99
CA MET A 606 50.55 60.03 -21.82
C MET A 606 51.10 61.47 -21.90
N LYS A 607 51.18 62.18 -20.77
CA LYS A 607 51.80 63.50 -20.69
C LYS A 607 52.92 63.47 -19.66
N ILE A 608 54.07 64.02 -20.03
CA ILE A 608 55.25 64.14 -19.18
C ILE A 608 55.50 65.63 -18.97
N ASP A 609 55.37 66.09 -17.72
CA ASP A 609 55.85 67.41 -17.29
C ASP A 609 57.13 67.22 -16.45
N PHE A 610 57.94 68.28 -16.25
CA PHE A 610 59.11 68.21 -15.37
C PHE A 610 58.93 69.13 -14.16
N LEU A 611 59.15 68.60 -12.96
CA LEU A 611 59.40 69.37 -11.75
C LEU A 611 60.90 69.60 -11.62
N ILE A 612 61.31 70.86 -11.54
CA ILE A 612 62.72 71.27 -11.51
C ILE A 612 63.10 71.63 -10.07
N GLY A 613 64.10 70.96 -9.52
CA GLY A 613 64.77 71.38 -8.28
C GLY A 613 65.81 72.45 -8.60
N LEU A 614 65.86 73.51 -7.81
CA LEU A 614 66.82 74.62 -7.96
C LEU A 614 67.78 74.68 -6.77
N ASP A 615 69.00 75.14 -6.98
CA ASP A 615 69.92 75.51 -5.89
C ASP A 615 69.65 76.93 -5.36
N LEU A 616 70.48 77.39 -4.42
CA LEU A 616 70.38 78.72 -3.82
C LEU A 616 70.63 79.87 -4.81
N ASP A 617 71.29 79.58 -5.93
CA ASP A 617 71.57 80.53 -7.02
C ASP A 617 70.51 80.45 -8.15
N GLY A 618 69.49 79.60 -7.96
CA GLY A 618 68.39 79.42 -8.91
C GLY A 618 68.73 78.54 -10.12
N GLN A 619 69.83 77.79 -10.09
CA GLN A 619 70.20 76.87 -11.17
C GLN A 619 69.52 75.50 -10.99
N PRO A 620 68.98 74.90 -12.07
CA PRO A 620 68.48 73.52 -12.08
C PRO A 620 69.51 72.50 -11.57
N THR A 621 69.15 71.80 -10.49
CA THR A 621 69.95 70.72 -9.90
C THR A 621 69.35 69.34 -10.16
N ILE A 622 68.02 69.24 -10.24
CA ILE A 622 67.29 67.98 -10.41
C ILE A 622 66.13 68.16 -11.40
N LEU A 623 65.94 67.20 -12.31
CA LEU A 623 64.72 67.00 -13.08
C LEU A 623 63.95 65.79 -12.53
N SER A 624 62.70 66.03 -12.13
CA SER A 624 61.77 65.00 -11.70
C SER A 624 60.56 64.97 -12.62
N PRO A 625 60.39 63.95 -13.48
CA PRO A 625 59.23 63.86 -14.36
C PRO A 625 57.95 63.63 -13.55
N LYS A 626 56.90 64.37 -13.93
CA LYS A 626 55.52 64.18 -13.46
C LYS A 626 54.70 63.64 -14.61
N ILE A 627 54.34 62.36 -14.52
CA ILE A 627 53.57 61.66 -15.55
C ILE A 627 52.07 61.77 -15.24
N SER A 628 51.27 62.10 -16.24
CA SER A 628 49.80 62.07 -16.19
C SER A 628 49.25 61.31 -17.41
N GLN A 629 48.06 60.70 -17.28
CA GLN A 629 47.37 59.95 -18.35
C GLN A 629 48.06 58.66 -18.88
N GLY A 630 49.13 58.16 -18.23
CA GLY A 630 49.72 56.83 -18.51
C GLY A 630 49.34 55.80 -17.44
N GLN A 631 49.59 54.51 -17.70
CA GLN A 631 49.29 53.44 -16.74
C GLN A 631 50.54 52.95 -15.98
N PRO A 632 50.67 53.15 -14.65
CA PRO A 632 51.82 52.64 -13.90
C PRO A 632 51.87 51.09 -13.93
N PRO A 633 53.05 50.47 -13.75
CA PRO A 633 54.34 51.08 -13.42
C PRO A 633 55.02 51.76 -14.61
N TYR A 634 55.86 52.76 -14.33
CA TYR A 634 56.61 53.49 -15.36
C TYR A 634 58.08 53.07 -15.37
N SER A 635 58.63 52.94 -16.57
CA SER A 635 60.07 52.78 -16.82
C SER A 635 60.60 54.02 -17.54
N PHE A 636 61.83 54.39 -17.22
CA PHE A 636 62.47 55.62 -17.66
C PHE A 636 63.71 55.28 -18.47
N LEU A 637 63.93 56.00 -19.57
CA LEU A 637 65.17 55.93 -20.35
C LEU A 637 65.55 57.35 -20.77
N TRP A 638 66.61 57.87 -20.18
CA TRP A 638 67.19 59.16 -20.55
C TRP A 638 68.11 59.01 -21.77
N SER A 639 68.33 60.11 -22.49
CA SER A 639 69.19 60.16 -23.68
C SER A 639 70.65 59.74 -23.43
N ASP A 640 71.11 59.75 -22.19
CA ASP A 640 72.44 59.28 -21.79
C ASP A 640 72.47 57.80 -21.37
N GLY A 641 71.35 57.09 -21.52
CA GLY A 641 71.18 55.68 -21.18
C GLY A 641 70.77 55.42 -19.73
N SER A 642 70.60 56.45 -18.90
CA SER A 642 70.17 56.26 -17.51
C SER A 642 68.72 55.80 -17.41
N MET A 643 68.44 54.90 -16.47
CA MET A 643 67.09 54.40 -16.15
C MET A 643 66.53 54.94 -14.83
N ALA A 644 67.21 55.91 -14.21
CA ALA A 644 66.75 56.52 -12.97
C ALA A 644 65.47 57.37 -13.22
N PRO A 645 64.51 57.38 -12.29
CA PRO A 645 63.28 58.16 -12.45
C PRO A 645 63.54 59.67 -12.42
N THR A 646 64.57 60.11 -11.71
CA THR A 646 64.99 61.52 -11.66
C THR A 646 66.39 61.68 -12.22
N ARG A 647 66.73 62.89 -12.64
CA ARG A 647 68.07 63.25 -13.11
C ARG A 647 68.68 64.33 -12.25
N SER A 648 69.84 64.07 -11.65
CA SER A 648 70.65 65.04 -10.90
C SER A 648 71.89 65.49 -11.67
N ASP A 649 72.62 66.43 -11.09
CA ASP A 649 73.93 66.90 -11.57
C ASP A 649 73.88 67.46 -13.00
N LEU A 650 72.84 68.27 -13.25
CA LEU A 650 72.53 68.78 -14.57
C LEU A 650 73.62 69.75 -15.06
N SER A 651 74.18 69.46 -16.23
CA SER A 651 74.98 70.39 -17.02
C SER A 651 74.13 71.02 -18.14
N PRO A 652 74.48 72.20 -18.66
CA PRO A 652 73.84 72.76 -19.86
C PRO A 652 73.79 71.75 -21.01
N GLY A 653 72.60 71.52 -21.57
CA GLY A 653 72.36 70.53 -22.62
C GLY A 653 70.88 70.21 -22.83
N ILE A 654 70.64 69.22 -23.68
CA ILE A 654 69.33 68.66 -23.99
C ILE A 654 69.19 67.33 -23.25
N TYR A 655 68.11 67.19 -22.47
CA TYR A 655 67.74 65.97 -21.77
C TYR A 655 66.48 65.42 -22.41
N GLN A 656 66.58 64.30 -23.12
CA GLN A 656 65.39 63.61 -23.62
C GLN A 656 65.06 62.43 -22.69
N LEU A 657 63.82 62.37 -22.22
CA LEU A 657 63.31 61.28 -21.42
C LEU A 657 62.27 60.52 -22.23
N THR A 658 62.49 59.22 -22.42
CA THR A 658 61.45 58.29 -22.84
C THR A 658 60.86 57.60 -21.62
N VAL A 659 59.56 57.76 -21.41
CA VAL A 659 58.81 57.01 -20.40
C VAL A 659 58.01 55.92 -21.11
N THR A 660 58.10 54.69 -20.63
CA THR A 660 57.22 53.59 -21.04
C THR A 660 56.37 53.14 -19.86
N ASP A 661 55.07 53.07 -20.06
CA ASP A 661 54.12 52.66 -19.03
C ASP A 661 53.90 51.14 -18.97
N GLY A 662 53.07 50.70 -18.03
CA GLY A 662 52.79 49.29 -17.75
C GLY A 662 52.02 48.57 -18.87
N LEU A 663 51.44 49.30 -19.83
CA LEU A 663 50.83 48.74 -21.03
C LEU A 663 51.81 48.67 -22.21
N GLY A 664 53.05 49.13 -22.03
CA GLY A 664 54.08 49.18 -23.07
C GLY A 664 54.00 50.41 -23.96
N CYS A 665 53.25 51.44 -23.56
CA CYS A 665 53.13 52.68 -24.32
C CYS A 665 54.25 53.63 -23.98
N SER A 666 55.04 54.02 -25.00
CA SER A 666 56.21 54.88 -24.83
C SER A 666 55.93 56.32 -25.30
N ARG A 667 56.37 57.31 -24.53
CA ARG A 667 56.41 58.72 -24.95
C ARG A 667 57.75 59.36 -24.59
N ALA A 668 58.29 60.11 -25.54
CA ALA A 668 59.48 60.92 -25.33
C ALA A 668 59.11 62.39 -25.07
N GLU A 669 59.79 63.02 -24.12
CA GLU A 669 59.70 64.46 -23.84
C GLU A 669 61.11 65.04 -23.68
N GLU A 670 61.30 66.27 -24.14
CA GLU A 670 62.60 66.94 -24.14
C GLU A 670 62.61 68.12 -23.16
N PHE A 671 63.68 68.21 -22.36
CA PHE A 671 63.99 69.36 -21.52
C PHE A 671 65.32 69.99 -21.94
N LYS A 672 65.34 71.31 -22.12
CA LYS A 672 66.53 72.07 -22.52
C LYS A 672 67.01 72.94 -21.37
N TYR A 673 68.28 72.82 -21.02
CA TYR A 673 68.92 73.59 -19.94
C TYR A 673 70.18 74.30 -20.44
N GLY A 674 70.35 75.61 -20.18
CA GLY A 674 71.62 76.32 -20.40
C GLY A 674 72.11 76.44 -21.86
N ILE A 675 71.25 76.24 -22.86
CA ILE A 675 71.60 76.32 -24.28
C ILE A 675 71.26 77.73 -24.81
N PRO A 676 72.22 78.52 -25.35
CA PRO A 676 71.91 79.82 -25.94
C PRO A 676 71.03 79.65 -27.17
N GLY A 677 69.81 80.18 -27.13
CA GLY A 677 68.84 80.11 -28.24
C GLY A 677 67.71 79.09 -28.08
N GLY A 678 67.52 78.50 -26.90
CA GLY A 678 66.31 77.74 -26.55
C GLY A 678 65.50 78.46 -25.48
N GLY A 679 64.25 78.79 -25.78
CA GLY A 679 63.36 79.60 -24.95
C GLY A 679 63.30 79.17 -23.48
N VAL A 680 63.41 80.18 -22.61
CA VAL A 680 63.02 80.09 -21.21
C VAL A 680 61.55 79.66 -21.15
N ILE A 681 61.30 78.52 -20.52
CA ILE A 681 59.96 78.04 -20.21
C ILE A 681 59.45 78.85 -19.01
N GLY A 682 58.43 79.69 -19.23
CA GLY A 682 57.57 80.27 -18.20
C GLY A 682 57.55 81.80 -18.13
N ASN A 683 56.55 82.42 -18.77
CA ASN A 683 56.18 83.84 -18.73
C ASN A 683 56.28 84.43 -17.30
N GLY A 684 57.13 85.39 -16.96
CA GLY A 684 57.52 86.58 -17.70
C GLY A 684 56.49 87.68 -17.46
N GLY A 685 56.77 88.63 -16.56
CA GLY A 685 55.93 89.80 -16.36
C GLY A 685 55.90 90.46 -14.99
N LEU A 686 56.50 89.89 -13.94
CA LEU A 686 56.42 90.43 -12.58
C LEU A 686 57.82 90.36 -11.94
N GLN A 687 58.20 91.38 -11.18
CA GLN A 687 59.43 91.56 -10.39
C GLN A 687 59.00 91.81 -8.94
N ILE A 688 59.65 91.19 -7.96
CA ILE A 688 59.32 91.35 -6.53
C ILE A 688 60.62 91.57 -5.76
N GLU A 689 60.69 92.66 -4.99
CA GLU A 689 61.86 93.06 -4.22
C GLU A 689 61.49 93.19 -2.72
N PRO A 690 62.24 92.58 -1.78
CA PRO A 690 62.00 92.72 -0.35
C PRO A 690 62.37 94.10 0.19
N VAL A 691 61.53 94.66 1.05
CA VAL A 691 61.79 95.90 1.79
C VAL A 691 61.33 95.78 3.25
N PRO A 692 61.78 96.63 4.19
CA PRO A 692 61.29 96.57 5.56
C PRO A 692 59.76 96.66 5.64
N GLY A 693 59.12 95.64 6.22
CA GLY A 693 57.65 95.57 6.40
C GLY A 693 56.88 94.94 5.23
N GLY A 694 57.52 94.50 4.15
CA GLY A 694 56.84 93.82 3.04
C GLY A 694 57.66 93.71 1.76
N VAL A 695 56.99 93.69 0.59
CA VAL A 695 57.67 93.65 -0.72
C VAL A 695 57.17 94.76 -1.63
N ILE A 696 58.03 95.19 -2.56
CA ILE A 696 57.65 96.01 -3.70
C ILE A 696 57.48 95.09 -4.91
N ALA A 697 56.30 95.12 -5.52
CA ALA A 697 56.00 94.37 -6.74
C ALA A 697 55.94 95.33 -7.93
N ARG A 698 56.50 94.92 -9.08
CA ARG A 698 56.51 95.69 -10.33
C ARG A 698 56.28 94.77 -11.52
N PHE A 699 55.39 95.13 -12.44
CA PHE A 699 55.24 94.38 -13.68
C PHE A 699 56.28 94.82 -14.73
N ASP A 700 56.78 93.87 -15.53
CA ASP A 700 57.78 94.15 -16.57
C ASP A 700 57.20 95.10 -17.64
N ALA A 701 58.04 95.99 -18.16
CA ALA A 701 57.64 96.97 -19.17
C ALA A 701 57.26 96.28 -20.49
N GLY A 702 55.98 96.33 -20.87
CA GLY A 702 55.47 95.71 -22.10
C GLY A 702 54.11 95.02 -21.94
N ILE A 703 53.59 94.88 -20.71
CA ILE A 703 52.29 94.28 -20.42
C ILE A 703 51.25 95.38 -20.20
N ASN A 704 50.18 95.39 -20.99
CA ASN A 704 49.01 96.25 -20.79
C ASN A 704 47.74 95.41 -20.89
N PRO A 705 47.23 94.95 -19.74
CA PRO A 705 46.03 95.59 -19.21
C PRO A 705 46.18 96.03 -17.74
N MET A 706 45.33 96.96 -17.31
CA MET A 706 45.21 97.35 -15.90
C MET A 706 44.87 96.15 -15.01
N ILE A 707 45.57 96.05 -13.88
CA ILE A 707 45.25 95.10 -12.81
C ILE A 707 44.10 95.69 -12.00
N HIS A 708 43.02 94.92 -11.81
CA HIS A 708 41.84 95.38 -11.05
C HIS A 708 41.70 94.71 -9.68
N ARG A 709 42.44 93.61 -9.44
CA ARG A 709 42.49 92.89 -8.17
C ARG A 709 43.82 92.18 -8.04
N TYR A 710 44.38 92.18 -6.83
CA TYR A 710 45.42 91.23 -6.46
C TYR A 710 45.19 90.69 -5.05
N GLN A 711 45.63 89.46 -4.84
CA GLN A 711 45.53 88.73 -3.59
C GLN A 711 46.88 88.10 -3.28
N VAL A 712 47.35 88.25 -2.05
CA VAL A 712 48.50 87.52 -1.52
C VAL A 712 48.01 86.50 -0.52
N VAL A 713 48.38 85.25 -0.75
CA VAL A 713 48.07 84.14 0.14
C VAL A 713 49.35 83.52 0.67
N ASP A 714 49.30 82.98 1.89
CA ASP A 714 50.37 82.11 2.38
C ASP A 714 50.26 80.70 1.76
N LEU A 715 51.24 79.84 2.05
CA LEU A 715 51.24 78.46 1.57
C LEU A 715 50.07 77.60 2.11
N LEU A 716 49.37 78.05 3.15
CA LEU A 716 48.17 77.41 3.69
C LEU A 716 46.88 77.93 3.01
N GLY A 717 47.01 78.81 2.01
CA GLY A 717 45.90 79.40 1.27
C GLY A 717 45.17 80.51 2.02
N ARG A 718 45.69 80.94 3.18
CA ARG A 718 45.09 82.04 3.95
C ARG A 718 45.41 83.35 3.26
N THR A 719 44.38 84.18 3.10
CA THR A 719 44.54 85.51 2.49
C THR A 719 45.22 86.46 3.46
N ILE A 720 46.37 86.97 3.05
CA ILE A 720 47.18 87.93 3.82
C ILE A 720 46.87 89.35 3.35
N VAL A 721 46.75 89.54 2.04
CA VAL A 721 46.35 90.80 1.42
C VAL A 721 45.32 90.50 0.35
N ASP A 722 44.23 91.26 0.31
CA ASP A 722 43.29 91.29 -0.81
C ASP A 722 43.01 92.74 -1.14
N HIS A 723 43.28 93.11 -2.38
CA HIS A 723 43.12 94.46 -2.86
C HIS A 723 42.30 94.46 -4.13
N SER A 724 41.25 95.29 -4.16
CA SER A 724 40.45 95.57 -5.35
C SER A 724 40.56 97.06 -5.69
N GLY A 725 41.04 97.36 -6.89
CA GLY A 725 41.42 98.71 -7.29
C GLY A 725 42.24 98.70 -8.58
N GLN A 726 42.26 99.83 -9.30
CA GLN A 726 42.98 99.94 -10.56
C GLN A 726 44.46 100.27 -10.30
N ILE A 727 45.35 99.35 -10.68
CA ILE A 727 46.80 99.52 -10.57
C ILE A 727 47.39 99.56 -11.97
N HIS A 728 48.15 100.61 -12.25
CA HIS A 728 48.85 100.75 -13.51
C HIS A 728 50.09 99.84 -13.52
N PRO A 729 50.27 98.97 -14.52
CA PRO A 729 51.33 97.94 -14.51
C PRO A 729 52.75 98.53 -14.44
N SER A 730 52.93 99.77 -14.90
CA SER A 730 54.23 100.47 -14.89
C SER A 730 54.65 101.05 -13.54
N VAL A 731 53.78 101.04 -12.52
CA VAL A 731 54.03 101.65 -11.21
C VAL A 731 54.31 100.55 -10.19
N PRO A 732 55.48 100.56 -9.52
CA PRO A 732 55.73 99.64 -8.41
C PRO A 732 54.75 99.90 -7.26
N PHE A 733 54.23 98.84 -6.64
CA PHE A 733 53.31 98.94 -5.51
C PHE A 733 53.80 98.12 -4.33
N PHE A 734 53.53 98.62 -3.13
CA PHE A 734 53.94 98.00 -1.88
C PHE A 734 52.88 97.02 -1.37
N ILE A 735 53.33 95.84 -0.96
CA ILE A 735 52.50 94.80 -0.36
C ILE A 735 53.00 94.57 1.05
N PRO A 736 52.22 94.94 2.09
CA PRO A 736 52.60 94.70 3.47
C PRO A 736 52.53 93.20 3.79
N LEU A 737 53.56 92.68 4.48
CA LEU A 737 53.59 91.28 4.91
C LEU A 737 53.86 91.22 6.43
N PRO A 738 53.06 90.45 7.18
CA PRO A 738 53.10 90.47 8.64
C PRO A 738 54.27 89.70 9.26
N CYS A 739 54.90 88.79 8.51
CA CYS A 739 56.02 87.95 8.97
C CYS A 739 56.85 87.45 7.79
N SER A 740 58.05 86.93 8.06
CA SER A 740 58.85 86.25 7.04
C SER A 740 58.20 84.91 6.64
N GLY A 741 58.31 84.57 5.37
CA GLY A 741 57.64 83.39 4.83
C GLY A 741 57.60 83.34 3.31
N ILE A 742 56.99 82.29 2.77
CA ILE A 742 56.75 82.12 1.35
C ILE A 742 55.29 82.45 1.05
N TYR A 743 55.09 83.28 0.04
CA TYR A 743 53.79 83.82 -0.33
C TYR A 743 53.53 83.62 -1.82
N VAL A 744 52.25 83.54 -2.18
CA VAL A 744 51.77 83.52 -3.56
C VAL A 744 51.01 84.81 -3.83
N LEU A 745 51.49 85.61 -4.78
CA LEU A 745 50.76 86.74 -5.33
C LEU A 745 49.95 86.27 -6.53
N LYS A 746 48.62 86.45 -6.45
CA LYS A 746 47.66 86.25 -7.53
C LYS A 746 47.15 87.62 -7.96
N ALA A 747 47.27 87.98 -9.23
CA ALA A 747 46.77 89.25 -9.77
C ALA A 747 45.87 88.98 -10.97
N VAL A 748 44.80 89.74 -11.11
CA VAL A 748 43.83 89.59 -12.20
C VAL A 748 43.78 90.88 -13.01
N ASP A 749 43.93 90.77 -14.32
CA ASP A 749 43.78 91.90 -15.24
C ASP A 749 42.32 92.08 -15.71
N ARG A 750 42.02 93.24 -16.32
CA ARG A 750 40.65 93.54 -16.81
C ARG A 750 40.06 92.52 -17.80
N PRO A 751 40.85 91.89 -18.69
CA PRO A 751 40.40 90.74 -19.48
C PRO A 751 40.06 89.46 -18.69
N GLY A 752 40.40 89.40 -17.39
CA GLY A 752 40.18 88.23 -16.54
C GLY A 752 41.35 87.23 -16.55
N THR A 753 42.52 87.62 -17.05
CA THR A 753 43.73 86.79 -17.02
C THR A 753 44.30 86.80 -15.61
N GLU A 754 44.49 85.61 -15.04
CA GLU A 754 45.14 85.46 -13.74
C GLU A 754 46.65 85.26 -13.88
N TRP A 755 47.40 86.07 -13.14
CA TRP A 755 48.84 86.04 -13.00
C TRP A 755 49.18 85.51 -11.62
N THR A 756 49.98 84.46 -11.51
CA THR A 756 50.37 83.89 -10.22
C THR A 756 51.89 83.83 -10.10
N ARG A 757 52.44 84.32 -8.99
CA ARG A 757 53.87 84.24 -8.69
C ARG A 757 54.14 83.88 -7.23
N LEU A 758 55.00 82.88 -7.05
CA LEU A 758 55.56 82.51 -5.76
C LEU A 758 56.78 83.39 -5.45
N PHE A 759 56.91 83.88 -4.23
CA PHE A 759 58.08 84.61 -3.78
C PHE A 759 58.31 84.38 -2.28
N SER A 760 59.54 84.59 -1.82
CA SER A 760 59.90 84.58 -0.41
C SER A 760 60.09 86.01 0.12
N PHE A 761 59.67 86.23 1.37
CA PHE A 761 59.97 87.43 2.14
C PHE A 761 60.82 87.00 3.34
N PRO A 762 62.10 87.40 3.40
CA PRO A 762 63.05 86.97 4.43
C PRO A 762 62.74 87.52 5.83
#